data_AF-A0A1Q9K2H3-F1
#
_entry.id   AF-A0A1Q9K2H3-F1
#
_cell.length_a   1.000
_cell.length_b   1.000
_cell.length_c   1.000
_cell.angle_alpha   90.00
_cell.angle_beta   90.00
_cell.angle_gamma   90.00
#
_symmetry.space_group_name_H-M   'P 1'
#
loop_
_entity.id
_entity.type
_entity.pdbx_description
1 polymer ?
#
loop_
_entity_poly.entity_id
_entity_poly.type
_entity_poly.pdbx_seq_one_letter_code
_entity_poly.pdbx_strand_id
1 'polypeptide(L)'
;MKKKIIAALLACTMMLPTSVSAMTITGTGSVDQKTNSEGGKIPSHVTMDYEEENIGSLPSKMIPKNAAEDLEKYSAETTSVKDQNPLGTCWIFATYGNLESYLKKNSGTEYDFSENHMKYSMTASDPDKENVYGYDFLANDGGNYFMSMAYLTRGTLTGPVLESEDAYDGGEQRSISTTKAKTKTDIYVEKAKLLGDVQYTLNDDGWWKKAAYKNYLKSMKSMIYNYGAIYSGYYSKNSNAANYHSFSYEDGTKGVAYLSDLRETGGSNPLRSYSNHAITVVGWDDNFSRENFYEGCRPDSDGAFLVKNSWGEDWGEGGYFWISYEEYFSESTSVMSTTNRSGLYDHLYEYDPLGVTDTYRVNSKKLVYMNKFSRSTTKKQKVTSVSSYFLQSGVTVNVYVSPSRDVSKLKKVATTTIDNSDSNKYNDTGFQVINLDTPVTITDSKYLVAIEIVSDTKGISFPVEDRWYDYTSLADAESGQGYFGDSITDIKNGEYQDLTDNYVYYSEYDDYKSLKNANFCLKAYTKDTGTTLKSISKASVTHDTQKTYTGKSITQTPTVKLNGTTLKKGIDYRITYSNNKNPGIATMTIIGNGNYCGSLTRTFKIAPKAPSISSISSTSKGKLTIKWNKPYKASGFEVYVKVPGSSKYVKKKTTTSTSVTLTGLKSKKKYYVKVRAYTKSGSTKIYSSLSGYRSKTIK
;
A
#
# COMPACT_ATOMS: atom_id res chain seq x y z
N MET A 1 -40.57 -70.19 9.41
CA MET A 1 -41.89 -69.62 9.80
C MET A 1 -41.68 -68.15 10.16
N LYS A 2 -42.43 -67.24 9.51
CA LYS A 2 -42.60 -65.79 9.82
C LYS A 2 -41.34 -64.89 9.71
N LYS A 3 -41.37 -63.66 9.19
CA LYS A 3 -42.24 -62.94 8.23
C LYS A 3 -41.44 -61.66 7.89
N LYS A 4 -41.26 -61.35 6.60
CA LYS A 4 -40.73 -60.09 6.06
C LYS A 4 -41.53 -58.88 6.58
N ILE A 5 -40.83 -57.80 6.94
CA ILE A 5 -41.34 -56.43 6.83
C ILE A 5 -40.42 -55.73 5.83
N ILE A 6 -40.97 -55.45 4.65
CA ILE A 6 -40.38 -54.60 3.62
C ILE A 6 -40.96 -53.21 3.86
N ALA A 7 -40.13 -52.26 4.27
CA ALA A 7 -40.45 -50.84 4.17
C ALA A 7 -39.79 -50.31 2.89
N ALA A 8 -40.63 -49.95 1.92
CA ALA A 8 -40.21 -49.30 0.69
C ALA A 8 -39.80 -47.85 1.01
N LEU A 9 -38.49 -47.55 0.97
CA LEU A 9 -38.05 -46.17 0.75
C LEU A 9 -38.09 -45.88 -0.74
N LEU A 10 -38.94 -44.93 -1.12
CA LEU A 10 -38.91 -44.26 -2.41
C LEU A 10 -37.47 -43.81 -2.70
N ALA A 11 -36.90 -44.33 -3.79
CA ALA A 11 -35.74 -43.73 -4.43
C ALA A 11 -36.16 -42.38 -5.02
N CYS A 12 -36.10 -41.34 -4.19
CA CYS A 12 -35.92 -39.99 -4.72
C CYS A 12 -34.46 -39.93 -5.13
N THR A 13 -34.19 -40.13 -6.42
CA THR A 13 -32.90 -39.79 -7.04
C THR A 13 -32.68 -38.29 -6.85
N MET A 14 -32.14 -37.90 -5.70
CA MET A 14 -31.36 -36.68 -5.61
C MET A 14 -30.26 -36.85 -6.66
N MET A 15 -30.38 -36.10 -7.76
CA MET A 15 -29.23 -35.80 -8.59
C MET A 15 -28.17 -35.27 -7.65
N LEU A 16 -27.16 -36.09 -7.35
CA LEU A 16 -25.91 -35.59 -6.79
C LEU A 16 -25.46 -34.49 -7.75
N PRO A 17 -25.22 -33.25 -7.28
CA PRO A 17 -24.66 -32.23 -8.14
C PRO A 17 -23.40 -32.80 -8.78
N THR A 18 -23.33 -32.67 -10.10
CA THR A 18 -22.14 -32.98 -10.90
C THR A 18 -20.92 -32.46 -10.15
N SER A 19 -20.02 -33.37 -9.79
CA SER A 19 -18.82 -33.08 -9.02
C SER A 19 -18.09 -31.89 -9.61
N VAL A 20 -18.16 -30.74 -8.93
CA VAL A 20 -17.24 -29.63 -9.17
C VAL A 20 -15.85 -30.23 -9.00
N SER A 21 -14.98 -30.10 -10.01
CA SER A 21 -13.58 -30.49 -9.84
C SER A 21 -13.03 -29.69 -8.67
N ALA A 22 -12.76 -30.35 -7.54
CA ALA A 22 -12.33 -29.66 -6.34
C ALA A 22 -11.00 -28.95 -6.60
N MET A 23 -11.01 -27.62 -6.50
CA MET A 23 -9.79 -26.82 -6.59
C MET A 23 -8.90 -27.17 -5.40
N THR A 24 -7.71 -27.73 -5.66
CA THR A 24 -6.73 -28.08 -4.63
C THR A 24 -6.12 -26.83 -4.01
N ILE A 25 -6.11 -26.77 -2.68
CA ILE A 25 -5.49 -25.71 -1.89
C ILE A 25 -4.16 -26.23 -1.33
N THR A 26 -3.11 -25.45 -1.48
CA THR A 26 -1.77 -25.77 -0.95
C THR A 26 -1.28 -24.67 -0.02
N GLY A 27 -0.55 -25.07 1.04
CA GLY A 27 0.13 -24.16 1.95
C GLY A 27 1.28 -23.43 1.26
N THR A 28 1.64 -22.25 1.74
CA THR A 28 2.75 -21.44 1.21
C THR A 28 4.05 -21.58 2.04
N GLY A 29 4.14 -22.62 2.88
CA GLY A 29 5.25 -22.91 3.81
C GLY A 29 5.01 -22.33 5.20
N SER A 30 5.36 -23.05 6.26
CA SER A 30 5.22 -22.59 7.65
C SER A 30 6.57 -22.26 8.27
N VAL A 31 6.59 -21.26 9.16
CA VAL A 31 7.75 -20.98 10.00
C VAL A 31 7.51 -21.58 11.38
N ASP A 32 8.50 -22.32 11.91
CA ASP A 32 8.47 -22.76 13.30
C ASP A 32 8.49 -21.52 14.22
N GLN A 33 7.41 -21.33 14.97
CA GLN A 33 7.13 -20.10 15.73
C GLN A 33 8.06 -19.90 16.93
N LYS A 34 8.82 -20.92 17.34
CA LYS A 34 9.56 -20.92 18.60
C LYS A 34 10.98 -20.39 18.51
N THR A 35 11.46 -19.98 17.34
CA THR A 35 12.84 -19.52 17.20
C THR A 35 12.99 -18.05 17.60
N ASN A 36 13.10 -17.84 18.92
CA ASN A 36 13.74 -16.70 19.58
C ASN A 36 12.94 -15.38 19.69
N SER A 37 12.11 -15.26 20.74
CA SER A 37 11.43 -14.02 21.14
C SER A 37 12.36 -12.95 21.76
N GLU A 38 13.68 -13.19 21.85
CA GLU A 38 14.67 -12.33 22.55
C GLU A 38 14.79 -10.88 22.04
N GLY A 39 13.95 -10.40 21.12
CA GLY A 39 13.91 -8.99 20.68
C GLY A 39 12.50 -8.40 20.51
N GLY A 40 11.44 -9.14 20.86
CA GLY A 40 10.06 -8.67 20.78
C GLY A 40 9.40 -8.73 19.39
N LYS A 41 10.03 -9.34 18.39
CA LYS A 41 9.38 -9.69 17.11
C LYS A 41 9.34 -11.20 16.97
N ILE A 42 8.20 -11.72 16.51
CA ILE A 42 8.05 -13.12 16.07
C ILE A 42 7.86 -13.17 14.55
N PRO A 43 8.32 -14.22 13.85
CA PRO A 43 7.98 -14.43 12.45
C PRO A 43 6.47 -14.71 12.26
N SER A 44 5.84 -14.12 11.24
CA SER A 44 4.45 -14.46 10.87
C SER A 44 4.35 -15.77 10.07
N HIS A 45 3.22 -16.49 10.11
CA HIS A 45 2.93 -17.60 9.16
C HIS A 45 2.65 -17.12 7.74
N VAL A 46 2.34 -15.83 7.57
CA VAL A 46 2.09 -15.26 6.26
C VAL A 46 3.38 -15.24 5.45
N THR A 47 3.38 -15.95 4.32
CA THR A 47 4.48 -15.94 3.37
C THR A 47 4.03 -15.31 2.05
N MET A 48 4.91 -14.47 1.50
CA MET A 48 4.71 -13.83 0.22
C MET A 48 6.05 -13.77 -0.50
N ASP A 49 6.08 -14.26 -1.73
CA ASP A 49 7.29 -14.24 -2.54
C ASP A 49 7.59 -12.82 -3.02
N TYR A 50 8.88 -12.46 -3.03
CA TYR A 50 9.32 -11.21 -3.63
C TYR A 50 9.10 -11.21 -5.15
N GLU A 51 8.39 -10.19 -5.65
CA GLU A 51 8.25 -9.91 -7.07
C GLU A 51 9.03 -8.64 -7.45
N GLU A 52 9.92 -8.74 -8.45
CA GLU A 52 10.76 -7.61 -8.87
C GLU A 52 9.94 -6.42 -9.39
N GLU A 53 10.28 -5.23 -8.91
CA GLU A 53 9.61 -3.98 -9.27
C GLU A 53 10.39 -3.15 -10.29
N ASN A 54 9.68 -2.53 -11.24
CA ASN A 54 10.29 -1.59 -12.17
C ASN A 54 10.43 -0.20 -11.54
N ILE A 55 11.51 -0.01 -10.79
CA ILE A 55 11.78 1.23 -10.07
C ILE A 55 12.73 2.12 -10.88
N GLY A 56 12.34 3.38 -11.06
CA GLY A 56 13.18 4.42 -11.69
C GLY A 56 14.43 4.78 -10.85
N SER A 57 15.12 5.85 -11.24
CA SER A 57 16.25 6.37 -10.46
C SER A 57 15.78 6.95 -9.13
N LEU A 58 16.39 6.52 -8.03
CA LEU A 58 16.24 7.10 -6.69
C LEU A 58 17.49 7.94 -6.36
N PRO A 59 17.41 8.92 -5.44
CA PRO A 59 18.59 9.61 -4.97
C PRO A 59 19.51 8.63 -4.22
N SER A 60 20.82 8.90 -4.26
CA SER A 60 21.81 8.06 -3.55
C SER A 60 21.76 8.23 -2.03
N LYS A 61 21.08 9.29 -1.54
CA LYS A 61 20.93 9.60 -0.12
C LYS A 61 19.59 10.25 0.15
N MET A 62 18.94 9.84 1.24
CA MET A 62 17.72 10.45 1.78
C MET A 62 17.70 10.21 3.29
N ILE A 63 17.79 11.27 4.09
CA ILE A 63 17.83 11.19 5.56
C ILE A 63 16.92 12.26 6.17
N PRO A 64 16.33 12.05 7.37
CA PRO A 64 15.50 13.05 8.05
C PRO A 64 16.23 14.37 8.32
N LYS A 65 15.47 15.47 8.37
CA LYS A 65 16.00 16.85 8.49
C LYS A 65 16.79 17.09 9.79
N ASN A 66 16.57 16.29 10.82
CA ASN A 66 17.09 16.54 12.17
C ASN A 66 18.45 15.87 12.43
N ALA A 67 19.01 15.12 11.48
CA ALA A 67 20.27 14.37 11.66
C ALA A 67 21.52 15.08 11.07
N ALA A 68 21.38 16.18 10.32
CA ALA A 68 22.52 16.97 9.85
C ALA A 68 22.07 18.36 9.37
N GLU A 69 22.76 19.40 9.81
CA GLU A 69 22.64 20.77 9.28
C GLU A 69 23.13 20.86 7.82
N ASP A 70 22.50 20.21 6.83
CA ASP A 70 22.66 20.66 5.42
C ASP A 70 21.72 20.09 4.34
N LEU A 71 20.43 19.79 4.59
CA LEU A 71 19.56 19.27 3.51
C LEU A 71 18.17 19.91 3.43
N GLU A 72 18.09 21.04 2.71
CA GLU A 72 16.85 21.72 2.31
C GLU A 72 16.02 20.96 1.23
N LYS A 73 16.36 19.71 0.87
CA LYS A 73 15.72 19.02 -0.28
C LYS A 73 15.29 17.56 -0.14
N TYR A 74 15.72 16.80 0.87
CA TYR A 74 15.43 15.35 0.95
C TYR A 74 15.25 14.83 2.38
N SER A 75 14.39 15.46 3.16
CA SER A 75 14.05 14.99 4.50
C SER A 75 12.96 13.94 4.49
N ALA A 76 13.20 12.78 5.10
CA ALA A 76 12.10 12.00 5.69
C ALA A 76 11.58 12.76 6.92
N GLU A 77 10.27 12.95 7.04
CA GLU A 77 9.69 13.55 8.24
C GLU A 77 9.46 12.40 9.23
N THR A 78 10.27 12.34 10.29
CA THR A 78 10.15 11.34 11.35
C THR A 78 9.53 11.96 12.60
N THR A 79 8.85 11.14 13.39
CA THR A 79 8.38 11.47 14.74
C THR A 79 9.44 11.14 15.79
N SER A 80 9.21 11.55 17.04
CA SER A 80 10.08 11.27 18.19
C SER A 80 10.45 9.78 18.30
N VAL A 81 11.61 9.52 18.92
CA VAL A 81 11.97 8.17 19.34
C VAL A 81 11.27 7.87 20.65
N LYS A 82 10.73 6.66 20.77
CA LYS A 82 10.05 6.17 21.97
C LYS A 82 10.83 5.01 22.58
N ASP A 83 10.41 4.55 23.75
CA ASP A 83 11.06 3.47 24.49
C ASP A 83 10.07 2.35 24.80
N GLN A 84 10.39 1.13 24.34
CA GLN A 84 9.60 -0.08 24.58
C GLN A 84 9.92 -0.76 25.92
N ASN A 85 11.00 -0.37 26.59
CA ASN A 85 11.47 -1.04 27.80
C ASN A 85 10.34 -1.11 28.86
N PRO A 86 10.12 -2.27 29.51
CA PRO A 86 10.89 -3.52 29.48
C PRO A 86 10.34 -4.62 28.57
N LEU A 87 9.39 -4.33 27.69
CA LEU A 87 8.64 -5.37 26.99
C LEU A 87 9.13 -5.61 25.56
N GLY A 88 8.92 -6.82 25.08
CA GLY A 88 9.09 -7.24 23.70
C GLY A 88 8.04 -6.66 22.74
N THR A 89 7.82 -5.34 22.71
CA THR A 89 6.76 -4.70 21.91
C THR A 89 7.27 -3.94 20.68
N CYS A 90 8.50 -4.17 20.22
CA CYS A 90 9.10 -3.47 19.08
C CYS A 90 8.23 -3.47 17.82
N TRP A 91 7.46 -4.54 17.59
CA TRP A 91 6.54 -4.67 16.46
C TRP A 91 5.46 -3.57 16.44
N ILE A 92 5.02 -3.11 17.61
CA ILE A 92 4.04 -2.03 17.76
C ILE A 92 4.70 -0.68 17.46
N PHE A 93 5.87 -0.42 18.06
CA PHE A 93 6.62 0.81 17.85
C PHE A 93 7.04 0.98 16.38
N ALA A 94 7.49 -0.08 15.72
CA ALA A 94 7.80 -0.05 14.30
C ALA A 94 6.55 0.19 13.43
N THR A 95 5.40 -0.35 13.84
CA THR A 95 4.12 -0.11 13.16
C THR A 95 3.72 1.36 13.25
N TYR A 96 3.79 1.95 14.45
CA TYR A 96 3.45 3.35 14.62
C TYR A 96 4.49 4.29 14.02
N GLY A 97 5.78 3.97 14.10
CA GLY A 97 6.82 4.71 13.39
C GLY A 97 6.55 4.79 11.87
N ASN A 98 6.08 3.70 11.26
CA ASN A 98 5.62 3.68 9.86
C ASN A 98 4.38 4.57 9.62
N LEU A 99 3.30 4.38 10.40
CA LEU A 99 2.05 5.14 10.25
C LEU A 99 2.21 6.64 10.52
N GLU A 100 2.90 7.00 11.60
CA GLU A 100 3.17 8.38 12.01
C GLU A 100 4.04 9.09 10.97
N SER A 101 5.09 8.45 10.47
CA SER A 101 5.95 9.01 9.40
C SER A 101 5.16 9.24 8.11
N TYR A 102 4.24 8.31 7.77
CA TYR A 102 3.33 8.50 6.64
C TYR A 102 2.43 9.72 6.83
N LEU A 103 1.78 9.85 7.99
CA LEU A 103 0.87 10.95 8.29
C LEU A 103 1.60 12.30 8.31
N LYS A 104 2.78 12.35 8.93
CA LYS A 104 3.62 13.53 8.99
C LYS A 104 4.00 13.99 7.59
N LYS A 105 4.57 13.11 6.77
CA LYS A 105 4.93 13.40 5.37
C LYS A 105 3.74 13.88 4.51
N ASN A 106 2.58 13.25 4.64
CA ASN A 106 1.45 13.49 3.71
C ASN A 106 0.51 14.62 4.16
N SER A 107 0.48 14.95 5.45
CA SER A 107 -0.43 15.96 6.01
C SER A 107 0.28 17.10 6.76
N GLY A 108 1.57 16.96 7.06
CA GLY A 108 2.33 17.82 7.98
C GLY A 108 1.96 17.64 9.45
N THR A 109 0.96 16.80 9.75
CA THR A 109 0.46 16.59 11.11
C THR A 109 1.25 15.49 11.80
N GLU A 110 1.71 15.81 13.01
CA GLU A 110 2.39 14.87 13.89
C GLU A 110 1.38 14.17 14.78
N TYR A 111 1.59 12.87 14.97
CA TYR A 111 0.79 12.05 15.87
C TYR A 111 1.73 11.27 16.78
N ASP A 112 1.28 11.11 18.02
CA ASP A 112 1.88 10.22 18.99
C ASP A 112 0.80 9.20 19.39
N PHE A 113 0.87 8.01 18.81
CA PHE A 113 -0.11 6.96 19.07
C PHE A 113 0.31 6.07 20.23
N SER A 114 -0.69 5.52 20.92
CA SER A 114 -0.51 4.63 22.05
C SER A 114 -0.16 3.22 21.60
N GLU A 115 1.11 2.85 21.76
CA GLU A 115 1.54 1.46 21.69
C GLU A 115 0.81 0.59 22.73
N ASN A 116 0.48 1.17 23.89
CA ASN A 116 -0.15 0.47 25.01
C ASN A 116 -1.52 -0.11 24.66
N HIS A 117 -2.34 0.67 23.95
CA HIS A 117 -3.68 0.21 23.57
C HIS A 117 -3.60 -0.97 22.59
N MET A 118 -2.67 -0.93 21.62
CA MET A 118 -2.46 -2.05 20.69
C MET A 118 -1.91 -3.28 21.42
N LYS A 119 -0.93 -3.09 22.32
CA LYS A 119 -0.35 -4.14 23.17
C LYS A 119 -1.43 -4.97 23.82
N TYR A 120 -2.33 -4.34 24.56
CA TYR A 120 -3.41 -5.03 25.28
C TYR A 120 -4.56 -5.50 24.38
N SER A 121 -4.76 -4.88 23.22
CA SER A 121 -5.81 -5.29 22.27
C SER A 121 -5.46 -6.57 21.52
N MET A 122 -4.17 -6.87 21.34
CA MET A 122 -3.68 -7.91 20.43
C MET A 122 -3.03 -9.10 21.12
N THR A 123 -3.01 -9.12 22.45
CA THR A 123 -2.35 -10.15 23.26
C THR A 123 -3.33 -10.78 24.25
N ALA A 124 -2.99 -11.95 24.77
CA ALA A 124 -3.66 -12.66 25.84
C ALA A 124 -3.42 -11.98 27.21
N SER A 125 -3.71 -10.69 27.28
CA SER A 125 -3.34 -9.82 28.39
C SER A 125 -4.41 -9.66 29.48
N ASP A 126 -5.66 -10.05 29.21
CA ASP A 126 -6.69 -10.03 30.25
C ASP A 126 -6.57 -11.31 31.09
N PRO A 127 -6.23 -11.22 32.38
CA PRO A 127 -6.03 -12.40 33.22
C PRO A 127 -7.35 -13.10 33.60
N ASP A 128 -8.48 -12.42 33.45
CA ASP A 128 -9.79 -12.88 33.91
C ASP A 128 -10.69 -13.33 32.75
N LYS A 129 -10.37 -12.93 31.51
CA LYS A 129 -11.20 -13.17 30.33
C LYS A 129 -10.39 -13.45 29.09
N GLU A 130 -10.93 -14.30 28.25
CA GLU A 130 -10.40 -14.57 26.93
C GLU A 130 -10.53 -13.32 26.03
N ASN A 131 -9.40 -12.85 25.49
CA ASN A 131 -9.38 -11.77 24.52
C ASN A 131 -9.57 -12.35 23.11
N VAL A 132 -10.83 -12.47 22.67
CA VAL A 132 -11.20 -12.97 21.31
C VAL A 132 -10.65 -12.15 20.14
N TYR A 133 -9.98 -11.03 20.44
CA TYR A 133 -9.33 -10.15 19.47
C TYR A 133 -7.80 -10.25 19.53
N GLY A 134 -7.26 -10.99 20.50
CA GLY A 134 -5.85 -11.16 20.74
C GLY A 134 -5.32 -12.48 20.19
N TYR A 135 -4.01 -12.50 20.01
CA TYR A 135 -3.24 -13.71 19.76
C TYR A 135 -2.91 -14.38 21.10
N ASP A 136 -2.48 -15.63 21.04
CA ASP A 136 -2.20 -16.48 22.22
C ASP A 136 -0.94 -16.05 23.00
N PHE A 137 -0.34 -14.92 22.64
CA PHE A 137 0.89 -14.36 23.22
C PHE A 137 0.61 -13.37 24.34
N LEU A 138 1.48 -13.33 25.34
CA LEU A 138 1.55 -12.25 26.31
C LEU A 138 2.20 -11.00 25.70
N ALA A 139 2.04 -9.87 26.38
CA ALA A 139 2.59 -8.59 25.93
C ALA A 139 4.11 -8.60 25.69
N ASN A 140 4.85 -9.44 26.42
CA ASN A 140 6.30 -9.53 26.34
C ASN A 140 6.81 -10.57 25.31
N ASP A 141 5.95 -11.47 24.84
CA ASP A 141 6.37 -12.59 23.97
C ASP A 141 6.72 -12.14 22.54
N GLY A 142 6.30 -10.93 22.16
CA GLY A 142 6.55 -10.37 20.84
C GLY A 142 5.31 -10.27 19.97
N GLY A 143 5.53 -9.91 18.71
CA GLY A 143 4.47 -9.82 17.71
C GLY A 143 5.01 -9.55 16.32
N ASN A 144 4.12 -9.29 15.37
CA ASN A 144 4.47 -9.04 13.98
C ASN A 144 3.52 -8.03 13.32
N TYR A 145 3.86 -7.61 12.10
CA TYR A 145 3.10 -6.57 11.41
C TYR A 145 1.65 -6.97 11.07
N PHE A 146 1.37 -8.27 10.89
CA PHE A 146 0.02 -8.73 10.57
C PHE A 146 -0.92 -8.59 11.76
N MET A 147 -0.43 -8.82 12.98
CA MET A 147 -1.15 -8.51 14.22
C MET A 147 -1.51 -7.02 14.28
N SER A 148 -0.54 -6.15 14.02
CA SER A 148 -0.75 -4.70 13.96
C SER A 148 -1.79 -4.31 12.91
N MET A 149 -1.73 -4.92 11.72
CA MET A 149 -2.67 -4.62 10.64
C MET A 149 -4.09 -5.09 10.95
N ALA A 150 -4.27 -6.22 11.63
CA ALA A 150 -5.57 -6.65 12.13
C ALA A 150 -6.17 -5.58 13.03
N TYR A 151 -5.39 -5.09 14.01
CA TYR A 151 -5.81 -4.00 14.89
C TYR A 151 -6.18 -2.72 14.13
N LEU A 152 -5.38 -2.31 13.14
CA LEU A 152 -5.59 -1.06 12.41
C LEU A 152 -6.76 -1.11 11.41
N THR A 153 -7.23 -2.30 11.03
CA THR A 153 -8.24 -2.48 9.96
C THR A 153 -9.53 -3.18 10.38
N ARG A 154 -9.60 -3.78 11.57
CA ARG A 154 -10.85 -4.36 12.08
C ARG A 154 -11.86 -3.32 12.59
N GLY A 155 -13.11 -3.73 12.79
CA GLY A 155 -14.20 -2.84 13.22
C GLY A 155 -14.31 -2.64 14.73
N THR A 156 -13.92 -3.66 15.50
CA THR A 156 -14.06 -3.68 16.97
C THR A 156 -12.70 -3.70 17.67
N LEU A 157 -12.62 -3.14 18.88
CA LEU A 157 -11.38 -3.00 19.66
C LEU A 157 -10.16 -2.61 18.78
N THR A 158 -10.31 -1.46 18.12
CA THR A 158 -9.41 -0.97 17.08
C THR A 158 -9.01 0.46 17.42
N GLY A 159 -7.83 0.87 16.96
CA GLY A 159 -7.32 2.23 17.13
C GLY A 159 -7.11 2.96 15.79
N PRO A 160 -6.11 3.85 15.69
CA PRO A 160 -5.14 4.15 16.73
C PRO A 160 -5.74 5.02 17.85
N VAL A 161 -5.25 4.82 19.07
CA VAL A 161 -5.50 5.65 20.26
C VAL A 161 -4.29 6.59 20.41
N LEU A 162 -4.48 7.78 20.97
CA LEU A 162 -3.37 8.70 21.24
C LEU A 162 -2.63 8.29 22.52
N GLU A 163 -1.32 8.49 22.56
CA GLU A 163 -0.50 8.22 23.75
C GLU A 163 -1.02 8.98 24.99
N SER A 164 -1.50 10.21 24.80
CA SER A 164 -2.12 11.00 25.86
C SER A 164 -3.39 10.39 26.49
N GLU A 165 -4.06 9.46 25.79
CA GLU A 165 -5.26 8.77 26.28
C GLU A 165 -4.94 7.42 26.95
N ASP A 166 -3.83 6.80 26.55
CA ASP A 166 -3.41 5.49 27.05
C ASP A 166 -1.89 5.33 27.03
N ALA A 167 -1.21 6.07 27.90
CA ALA A 167 0.24 6.13 27.95
C ALA A 167 0.88 4.75 28.13
N TYR A 168 2.02 4.50 27.49
CA TYR A 168 2.77 3.26 27.58
C TYR A 168 3.14 2.91 29.02
N ASP A 169 2.96 1.64 29.37
CA ASP A 169 3.34 1.09 30.67
C ASP A 169 4.15 -0.21 30.46
N GLY A 170 4.94 -0.56 31.46
CA GLY A 170 5.70 -1.82 31.50
C GLY A 170 4.88 -3.02 31.99
N GLY A 171 3.55 -2.93 32.05
CA GLY A 171 2.70 -4.01 32.51
C GLY A 171 2.39 -5.02 31.41
N GLU A 172 2.27 -6.31 31.78
CA GLU A 172 1.94 -7.37 30.82
C GLU A 172 0.44 -7.70 30.76
N GLN A 173 -0.30 -7.34 31.81
CA GLN A 173 -1.71 -7.69 31.95
C GLN A 173 -2.60 -6.47 32.16
N ARG A 174 -3.80 -6.51 31.55
CA ARG A 174 -4.85 -5.49 31.70
C ARG A 174 -6.19 -6.07 31.28
N SER A 175 -7.25 -5.71 31.99
CA SER A 175 -8.60 -6.06 31.54
C SER A 175 -8.93 -5.45 30.18
N ILE A 176 -9.46 -6.25 29.27
CA ILE A 176 -9.90 -5.86 27.94
C ILE A 176 -11.03 -4.82 27.99
N SER A 177 -11.80 -4.80 29.08
CA SER A 177 -12.85 -3.80 29.29
C SER A 177 -12.26 -2.40 29.48
N THR A 178 -11.14 -2.30 30.19
CA THR A 178 -10.38 -1.06 30.38
C THR A 178 -9.77 -0.59 29.07
N THR A 179 -9.17 -1.50 28.31
CA THR A 179 -8.61 -1.21 26.98
C THR A 179 -9.70 -0.68 26.04
N LYS A 180 -10.86 -1.35 25.99
CA LYS A 180 -12.00 -0.95 25.14
C LYS A 180 -12.58 0.43 25.47
N ALA A 181 -12.43 0.90 26.71
CA ALA A 181 -12.97 2.19 27.15
C ALA A 181 -12.17 3.39 26.61
N LYS A 182 -10.98 3.18 26.05
CA LYS A 182 -10.10 4.25 25.56
C LYS A 182 -10.64 4.94 24.32
N THR A 183 -10.41 6.25 24.23
CA THR A 183 -10.86 7.06 23.10
C THR A 183 -9.96 6.83 21.89
N LYS A 184 -10.51 6.20 20.85
CA LYS A 184 -9.81 6.04 19.57
C LYS A 184 -9.92 7.29 18.69
N THR A 185 -8.88 7.54 17.93
CA THR A 185 -8.92 8.51 16.82
C THR A 185 -9.81 8.00 15.69
N ASP A 186 -10.12 8.90 14.75
CA ASP A 186 -10.86 8.55 13.54
C ASP A 186 -9.94 8.03 12.40
N ILE A 187 -8.63 7.91 12.64
CA ILE A 187 -7.68 7.48 11.61
C ILE A 187 -7.89 6.00 11.28
N TYR A 188 -7.89 5.70 9.99
CA TYR A 188 -8.05 4.35 9.46
C TYR A 188 -7.04 4.09 8.35
N VAL A 189 -6.35 2.96 8.40
CA VAL A 189 -5.46 2.54 7.30
C VAL A 189 -6.32 2.06 6.14
N GLU A 190 -6.38 2.85 5.07
CA GLU A 190 -7.13 2.50 3.87
C GLU A 190 -6.33 1.54 2.98
N LYS A 191 -4.99 1.71 2.96
CA LYS A 191 -4.09 0.90 2.13
C LYS A 191 -2.72 0.74 2.79
N ALA A 192 -2.19 -0.47 2.74
CA ALA A 192 -0.83 -0.77 3.16
C ALA A 192 -0.15 -1.73 2.18
N LYS A 193 1.09 -1.42 1.81
CA LYS A 193 1.93 -2.24 0.96
C LYS A 193 2.60 -3.35 1.76
N LEU A 194 2.55 -4.58 1.24
CA LEU A 194 3.37 -5.69 1.68
C LEU A 194 4.43 -6.00 0.62
N LEU A 195 5.70 -5.95 0.99
CA LEU A 195 6.80 -6.42 0.15
C LEU A 195 7.08 -7.88 0.50
N GLY A 196 6.91 -8.79 -0.46
CA GLY A 196 7.25 -10.20 -0.26
C GLY A 196 8.74 -10.37 0.02
N ASP A 197 9.07 -11.33 0.89
CA ASP A 197 10.44 -11.56 1.33
C ASP A 197 11.25 -12.31 0.27
N VAL A 198 12.55 -12.01 0.19
CA VAL A 198 13.47 -12.82 -0.61
C VAL A 198 13.82 -14.05 0.21
N GLN A 199 13.47 -15.23 -0.32
CA GLN A 199 13.65 -16.50 0.38
C GLN A 199 15.09 -17.01 0.21
N TYR A 200 15.84 -17.03 1.31
CA TYR A 200 17.19 -17.60 1.41
C TYR A 200 17.35 -18.35 2.73
N THR A 201 18.32 -19.25 2.77
CA THR A 201 18.81 -19.95 3.96
C THR A 201 20.23 -19.51 4.27
N LEU A 202 20.77 -19.85 5.46
CA LEU A 202 22.19 -19.57 5.77
C LEU A 202 23.16 -20.32 4.84
N ASN A 203 22.74 -21.44 4.25
CA ASN A 203 23.53 -22.20 3.28
C ASN A 203 23.63 -21.53 1.89
N ASP A 204 22.83 -20.48 1.64
CA ASP A 204 22.88 -19.71 0.40
C ASP A 204 24.06 -18.71 0.39
N ASP A 205 25.29 -19.20 0.23
CA ASP A 205 26.47 -18.32 0.24
C ASP A 205 26.33 -17.12 -0.73
N GLY A 206 26.75 -15.94 -0.24
CA GLY A 206 26.69 -14.69 -0.97
C GLY A 206 25.28 -14.20 -1.32
N TRP A 207 24.24 -14.61 -0.59
CA TRP A 207 22.85 -14.21 -0.86
C TRP A 207 22.65 -12.69 -0.94
N TRP A 208 23.36 -11.90 -0.13
CA TRP A 208 23.31 -10.43 -0.12
C TRP A 208 23.84 -9.79 -1.42
N LYS A 209 24.64 -10.54 -2.20
CA LYS A 209 25.19 -10.10 -3.49
C LYS A 209 24.24 -10.37 -4.66
N LYS A 210 23.25 -11.25 -4.48
CA LYS A 210 22.32 -11.69 -5.53
C LYS A 210 21.47 -10.51 -6.01
N ALA A 211 21.17 -10.50 -7.31
CA ALA A 211 20.41 -9.42 -7.95
C ALA A 211 19.01 -9.25 -7.32
N ALA A 212 18.33 -10.35 -6.99
CA ALA A 212 17.03 -10.31 -6.34
C ALA A 212 17.06 -9.53 -5.01
N TYR A 213 18.08 -9.75 -4.18
CA TYR A 213 18.24 -9.03 -2.92
C TYR A 213 18.52 -7.54 -3.14
N LYS A 214 19.42 -7.20 -4.06
CA LYS A 214 19.67 -5.79 -4.44
C LYS A 214 18.43 -5.07 -4.95
N ASN A 215 17.58 -5.79 -5.69
CA ASN A 215 16.28 -5.27 -6.15
C ASN A 215 15.30 -5.10 -4.97
N TYR A 216 15.27 -6.02 -4.02
CA TYR A 216 14.46 -5.89 -2.80
C TYR A 216 14.83 -4.63 -2.00
N LEU A 217 16.13 -4.38 -1.78
CA LEU A 217 16.60 -3.14 -1.13
C LEU A 217 16.18 -1.89 -1.91
N LYS A 218 16.18 -1.95 -3.24
CA LYS A 218 15.69 -0.85 -4.09
C LYS A 218 14.18 -0.62 -3.91
N SER A 219 13.39 -1.68 -3.73
CA SER A 219 11.96 -1.63 -3.40
C SER A 219 11.72 -1.00 -2.03
N MET A 220 12.51 -1.36 -1.01
CA MET A 220 12.48 -0.69 0.30
C MET A 220 12.76 0.82 0.17
N LYS A 221 13.82 1.22 -0.56
CA LYS A 221 14.12 2.65 -0.81
C LYS A 221 12.97 3.37 -1.51
N SER A 222 12.34 2.72 -2.49
CA SER A 222 11.15 3.25 -3.18
C SER A 222 9.98 3.46 -2.22
N MET A 223 9.74 2.53 -1.30
CA MET A 223 8.70 2.65 -0.28
C MET A 223 8.98 3.82 0.67
N ILE A 224 10.20 3.94 1.21
CA ILE A 224 10.62 5.08 2.04
C ILE A 224 10.45 6.40 1.27
N TYR A 225 10.93 6.46 0.04
CA TYR A 225 10.85 7.64 -0.81
C TYR A 225 9.40 8.09 -1.06
N ASN A 226 8.48 7.16 -1.28
CA ASN A 226 7.09 7.49 -1.61
C ASN A 226 6.22 7.69 -0.36
N TYR A 227 6.45 6.94 0.71
CA TYR A 227 5.53 6.83 1.84
C TYR A 227 6.08 7.37 3.17
N GLY A 228 7.39 7.57 3.28
CA GLY A 228 8.04 8.25 4.41
C GLY A 228 8.96 7.34 5.21
N ALA A 229 8.43 6.22 5.68
CA ALA A 229 9.19 5.19 6.39
C ALA A 229 8.56 3.83 6.13
N ILE A 230 9.26 2.76 6.50
CA ILE A 230 8.76 1.39 6.42
C ILE A 230 8.96 0.67 7.76
N TYR A 231 8.05 -0.24 8.06
CA TYR A 231 8.30 -1.29 9.05
C TYR A 231 9.19 -2.34 8.39
N SER A 232 10.18 -2.87 9.12
CA SER A 232 10.94 -4.03 8.68
C SER A 232 11.47 -4.82 9.88
N GLY A 233 11.61 -6.13 9.74
CA GLY A 233 12.25 -7.01 10.71
C GLY A 233 13.68 -7.34 10.31
N TYR A 234 14.55 -7.50 11.29
CA TYR A 234 15.91 -8.02 11.13
C TYR A 234 16.27 -8.91 12.33
N TYR A 235 17.46 -9.50 12.30
CA TYR A 235 18.01 -10.19 13.46
C TYR A 235 18.87 -9.22 14.28
N SER A 236 18.41 -8.92 15.49
CA SER A 236 19.18 -8.22 16.52
C SER A 236 19.79 -9.22 17.48
N LYS A 237 21.10 -9.43 17.38
CA LYS A 237 21.87 -10.22 18.34
C LYS A 237 22.02 -9.45 19.67
N ASN A 238 21.86 -10.13 20.80
CA ASN A 238 22.00 -9.56 22.15
C ASN A 238 23.24 -8.67 22.29
N SER A 239 23.07 -7.56 23.01
CA SER A 239 23.96 -6.38 23.12
C SER A 239 25.40 -6.61 23.62
N ASN A 240 25.76 -7.84 23.97
CA ASN A 240 27.12 -8.22 24.38
C ASN A 240 28.03 -8.66 23.21
N ALA A 241 27.50 -8.72 21.98
CA ALA A 241 28.28 -8.98 20.77
C ALA A 241 28.67 -7.67 20.07
N ALA A 242 29.89 -7.60 19.53
CA ALA A 242 30.46 -6.42 18.88
C ALA A 242 29.75 -5.98 17.57
N ASN A 243 28.55 -6.48 17.26
CA ASN A 243 27.81 -6.19 16.04
C ASN A 243 27.22 -4.77 16.01
N TYR A 244 26.86 -4.20 17.18
CA TYR A 244 26.59 -2.77 17.29
C TYR A 244 27.91 -2.04 17.55
N HIS A 245 28.36 -1.29 16.56
CA HIS A 245 29.62 -0.58 16.61
C HIS A 245 29.39 0.92 16.76
N SER A 246 29.99 1.51 17.80
CA SER A 246 30.03 2.97 17.95
C SER A 246 31.17 3.53 17.11
N PHE A 247 30.87 4.54 16.29
CA PHE A 247 31.86 5.28 15.50
C PHE A 247 31.72 6.79 15.75
N SER A 248 32.65 7.58 15.21
CA SER A 248 32.62 9.05 15.30
C SER A 248 32.59 9.66 13.92
N TYR A 249 31.71 10.65 13.73
CA TYR A 249 31.68 11.49 12.54
C TYR A 249 32.84 12.50 12.58
N GLU A 250 33.11 13.15 11.44
CA GLU A 250 34.18 14.15 11.32
C GLU A 250 34.01 15.35 12.26
N ASP A 251 32.76 15.69 12.60
CA ASP A 251 32.42 16.78 13.53
C ASP A 251 32.53 16.38 15.02
N GLY A 252 32.91 15.13 15.31
CA GLY A 252 33.06 14.59 16.66
C GLY A 252 31.77 14.05 17.28
N THR A 253 30.63 14.12 16.59
CA THR A 253 29.40 13.44 17.02
C THR A 253 29.56 11.92 16.88
N LYS A 254 28.77 11.15 17.63
CA LYS A 254 28.84 9.69 17.64
C LYS A 254 27.66 9.08 16.92
N GLY A 255 27.93 8.01 16.17
CA GLY A 255 26.90 7.19 15.52
C GLY A 255 27.03 5.72 15.94
N VAL A 256 26.00 4.94 15.62
CA VAL A 256 26.01 3.48 15.79
C VAL A 256 25.73 2.81 14.45
N ALA A 257 26.49 1.78 14.12
CA ALA A 257 26.32 0.97 12.92
C ALA A 257 26.15 -0.51 13.27
N TYR A 258 25.32 -1.22 12.50
CA TYR A 258 24.97 -2.61 12.74
C TYR A 258 25.07 -3.49 11.49
N LEU A 259 25.66 -4.65 11.65
CA LEU A 259 25.52 -5.80 10.75
C LEU A 259 25.62 -7.08 11.57
N SER A 260 24.66 -7.99 11.40
CA SER A 260 24.72 -9.29 12.04
C SER A 260 25.82 -10.19 11.45
N ASP A 261 26.17 -11.21 12.22
CA ASP A 261 27.04 -12.31 11.82
C ASP A 261 26.24 -13.49 11.20
N LEU A 262 24.99 -13.26 10.77
CA LEU A 262 24.21 -14.26 10.00
C LEU A 262 24.85 -14.64 8.66
N ARG A 263 25.99 -14.05 8.31
CA ARG A 263 26.81 -14.47 7.17
C ARG A 263 27.77 -15.61 7.51
N GLU A 264 27.97 -15.92 8.80
CA GLU A 264 29.02 -16.83 9.28
C GLU A 264 28.49 -18.06 10.02
N THR A 265 27.19 -18.15 10.28
CA THR A 265 26.57 -19.29 10.96
C THR A 265 26.02 -20.29 9.93
N GLY A 266 26.33 -21.59 10.07
CA GLY A 266 25.76 -22.64 9.22
C GLY A 266 24.33 -22.99 9.65
N GLY A 267 23.41 -23.20 8.69
CA GLY A 267 22.04 -23.62 9.00
C GLY A 267 21.14 -23.77 7.78
N SER A 268 20.15 -24.66 7.88
CA SER A 268 19.16 -24.91 6.82
C SER A 268 17.87 -24.09 6.96
N ASN A 269 17.66 -23.41 8.09
CA ASN A 269 16.45 -22.64 8.33
C ASN A 269 16.41 -21.39 7.43
N PRO A 270 15.21 -20.98 6.96
CA PRO A 270 15.03 -19.71 6.26
C PRO A 270 15.57 -18.53 7.09
N LEU A 271 16.24 -17.58 6.45
CA LEU A 271 16.79 -16.38 7.10
C LEU A 271 15.72 -15.59 7.86
N ARG A 272 14.51 -15.55 7.31
CA ARG A 272 13.33 -14.93 7.93
C ARG A 272 13.03 -15.44 9.34
N SER A 273 13.28 -16.71 9.62
CA SER A 273 13.02 -17.32 10.94
C SER A 273 13.93 -16.76 12.04
N TYR A 274 15.05 -16.13 11.68
CA TYR A 274 15.95 -15.48 12.65
C TYR A 274 15.52 -14.06 13.00
N SER A 275 14.56 -13.45 12.30
CA SER A 275 14.16 -12.06 12.59
C SER A 275 13.44 -11.97 13.94
N ASN A 276 14.09 -11.32 14.91
CA ASN A 276 13.65 -11.20 16.30
C ASN A 276 13.42 -9.74 16.76
N HIS A 277 13.72 -8.74 15.93
CA HIS A 277 13.47 -7.33 16.25
C HIS A 277 12.86 -6.58 15.05
N ALA A 278 11.92 -5.68 15.33
CA ALA A 278 11.22 -4.87 14.33
C ALA A 278 11.59 -3.40 14.47
N ILE A 279 11.81 -2.74 13.34
CA ILE A 279 12.34 -1.38 13.27
C ILE A 279 11.57 -0.52 12.28
N THR A 280 11.70 0.81 12.43
CA THR A 280 11.25 1.77 11.42
C THR A 280 12.44 2.24 10.59
N VAL A 281 12.47 1.87 9.31
CA VAL A 281 13.51 2.35 8.38
C VAL A 281 13.06 3.67 7.77
N VAL A 282 13.85 4.73 7.97
CA VAL A 282 13.45 6.12 7.68
C VAL A 282 14.28 6.80 6.60
N GLY A 283 15.40 6.20 6.20
CA GLY A 283 16.31 6.82 5.26
C GLY A 283 17.42 5.89 4.82
N TRP A 284 18.31 6.39 3.98
CA TRP A 284 19.47 5.66 3.48
C TRP A 284 20.58 6.57 2.99
N ASP A 285 21.80 6.04 2.93
CA ASP A 285 22.95 6.65 2.29
C ASP A 285 23.77 5.56 1.59
N ASP A 286 23.83 5.62 0.26
CA ASP A 286 24.57 4.67 -0.58
C ASP A 286 26.09 4.76 -0.40
N ASN A 287 26.59 5.86 0.17
CA ASN A 287 28.01 6.06 0.44
C ASN A 287 28.33 5.98 1.95
N PHE A 288 27.42 5.44 2.77
CA PHE A 288 27.72 5.23 4.19
C PHE A 288 28.91 4.27 4.32
N SER A 289 30.01 4.76 4.89
CA SER A 289 31.27 4.03 4.86
C SER A 289 31.18 2.69 5.59
N ARG A 290 31.66 1.63 4.93
CA ARG A 290 31.83 0.31 5.55
C ARG A 290 32.77 0.31 6.75
N GLU A 291 33.66 1.31 6.87
CA GLU A 291 34.60 1.43 7.98
C GLU A 291 33.92 1.85 9.30
N ASN A 292 32.66 2.30 9.24
CA ASN A 292 31.86 2.60 10.43
C ASN A 292 31.36 1.35 11.15
N PHE A 293 31.41 0.17 10.52
CA PHE A 293 30.96 -1.10 11.09
C PHE A 293 32.10 -1.83 11.80
N TYR A 294 31.74 -2.70 12.74
CA TYR A 294 32.71 -3.52 13.47
C TYR A 294 33.55 -4.38 12.52
N GLU A 295 34.86 -4.41 12.77
CA GLU A 295 35.82 -5.11 11.91
C GLU A 295 35.49 -6.60 11.72
N GLY A 296 35.01 -7.27 12.77
CA GLY A 296 34.67 -8.70 12.73
C GLY A 296 33.42 -9.03 11.93
N CYS A 297 32.55 -8.06 11.61
CA CYS A 297 31.37 -8.26 10.77
C CYS A 297 31.22 -7.17 9.71
N ARG A 298 32.33 -6.59 9.22
CA ARG A 298 32.31 -5.48 8.25
C ARG A 298 31.58 -5.88 6.96
N PRO A 299 30.74 -5.03 6.35
CA PRO A 299 30.14 -5.31 5.03
C PRO A 299 31.19 -5.27 3.93
N ASP A 300 30.95 -5.93 2.80
CA ASP A 300 31.84 -5.90 1.62
C ASP A 300 31.84 -4.53 0.92
N SER A 301 30.71 -3.82 0.96
CA SER A 301 30.51 -2.53 0.27
C SER A 301 29.98 -1.45 1.22
N ASP A 302 30.17 -0.20 0.81
CA ASP A 302 29.49 0.95 1.43
C ASP A 302 27.97 0.85 1.20
N GLY A 303 27.23 1.54 2.08
CA GLY A 303 25.79 1.72 1.95
C GLY A 303 25.01 1.16 3.13
N ALA A 304 24.12 2.00 3.67
CA ALA A 304 23.33 1.64 4.83
C ALA A 304 21.95 2.32 4.82
N PHE A 305 21.00 1.67 5.47
CA PHE A 305 19.74 2.28 5.87
C PHE A 305 19.89 2.99 7.21
N LEU A 306 19.21 4.12 7.36
CA LEU A 306 19.03 4.81 8.64
C LEU A 306 17.74 4.34 9.30
N VAL A 307 17.83 3.99 10.57
CA VAL A 307 16.78 3.33 11.32
C VAL A 307 16.41 4.14 12.55
N LYS A 308 15.10 4.31 12.79
CA LYS A 308 14.53 4.79 14.05
C LYS A 308 14.19 3.58 14.91
N ASN A 309 14.88 3.44 16.03
CA ASN A 309 14.70 2.32 16.96
C ASN A 309 13.60 2.64 18.01
N SER A 310 13.34 1.71 18.93
CA SER A 310 12.38 1.83 20.02
C SER A 310 13.01 1.61 21.41
N TRP A 311 14.27 2.02 21.58
CA TRP A 311 15.04 1.88 22.85
C TRP A 311 15.36 3.23 23.50
N GLY A 312 14.51 4.24 23.25
CA GLY A 312 14.68 5.58 23.79
C GLY A 312 15.74 6.43 23.07
N GLU A 313 15.73 7.72 23.36
CA GLU A 313 16.63 8.71 22.77
C GLU A 313 18.07 8.60 23.31
N ASP A 314 18.25 8.04 24.52
CA ASP A 314 19.56 7.85 25.14
C ASP A 314 20.38 6.71 24.50
N TRP A 315 19.75 5.87 23.68
CA TRP A 315 20.42 4.80 22.96
C TRP A 315 20.85 5.24 21.56
N GLY A 316 22.05 4.83 21.14
CA GLY A 316 22.53 5.08 19.77
C GLY A 316 22.75 6.57 19.47
N GLU A 317 22.30 7.00 18.29
CA GLU A 317 22.37 8.38 17.81
C GLU A 317 21.01 9.07 18.04
N GLY A 318 20.69 9.38 19.30
CA GLY A 318 19.37 9.96 19.62
C GLY A 318 18.21 8.99 19.38
N GLY A 319 18.47 7.69 19.54
CA GLY A 319 17.53 6.60 19.23
C GLY A 319 17.61 6.08 17.79
N TYR A 320 18.55 6.58 16.99
CA TYR A 320 18.82 6.12 15.62
C TYR A 320 20.10 5.31 15.51
N PHE A 321 20.19 4.51 14.44
CA PHE A 321 21.42 3.82 14.05
C PHE A 321 21.41 3.48 12.56
N TRP A 322 22.57 3.09 12.04
CA TRP A 322 22.76 2.65 10.66
C TRP A 322 22.81 1.14 10.57
N ILE A 323 22.13 0.57 9.58
CA ILE A 323 22.15 -0.86 9.31
C ILE A 323 22.62 -1.10 7.87
N SER A 324 23.60 -1.98 7.70
CA SER A 324 24.18 -2.25 6.38
C SER A 324 23.12 -2.77 5.41
N TYR A 325 23.26 -2.43 4.12
CA TYR A 325 22.49 -3.09 3.06
C TYR A 325 22.73 -4.60 2.96
N GLU A 326 23.79 -5.10 3.58
CA GLU A 326 24.12 -6.54 3.62
C GLU A 326 23.47 -7.29 4.79
N GLU A 327 22.68 -6.62 5.63
CA GLU A 327 21.79 -7.27 6.60
C GLU A 327 20.59 -7.91 5.90
N TYR A 328 19.98 -8.96 6.47
CA TYR A 328 18.73 -9.53 5.98
C TYR A 328 17.50 -8.83 6.57
N PHE A 329 16.69 -8.25 5.69
CA PHE A 329 15.42 -7.62 6.06
C PHE A 329 14.23 -8.55 5.71
N SER A 330 13.23 -8.57 6.57
CA SER A 330 12.00 -9.36 6.40
C SER A 330 10.75 -8.56 6.75
N GLU A 331 9.59 -9.02 6.27
CA GLU A 331 8.29 -8.41 6.55
C GLU A 331 8.28 -6.89 6.30
N SER A 332 8.90 -6.44 5.20
CA SER A 332 9.00 -5.01 4.90
C SER A 332 7.65 -4.46 4.40
N THR A 333 7.11 -3.46 5.09
CA THR A 333 5.76 -2.94 4.80
C THR A 333 5.66 -1.42 4.92
N SER A 334 4.65 -0.83 4.28
CA SER A 334 4.43 0.62 4.31
C SER A 334 2.96 0.98 4.31
N VAL A 335 2.55 1.93 5.14
CA VAL A 335 1.24 2.58 4.95
C VAL A 335 1.27 3.39 3.64
N MET A 336 0.25 3.22 2.80
CA MET A 336 0.13 3.92 1.51
C MET A 336 -0.95 5.01 1.53
N SER A 337 -2.04 4.77 2.27
CA SER A 337 -3.07 5.77 2.51
C SER A 337 -3.83 5.54 3.80
N THR A 338 -4.28 6.66 4.38
CA THR A 338 -5.21 6.69 5.49
C THR A 338 -6.49 7.44 5.09
N THR A 339 -7.56 7.16 5.82
CA THR A 339 -8.84 7.85 5.71
C THR A 339 -9.46 8.01 7.10
N ASN A 340 -10.65 8.60 7.15
CA ASN A 340 -11.43 8.77 8.37
C ASN A 340 -12.46 7.64 8.50
N ARG A 341 -12.42 6.89 9.59
CA ARG A 341 -13.30 5.74 9.88
C ARG A 341 -14.77 6.13 9.84
N SER A 342 -15.15 7.23 10.50
CA SER A 342 -16.52 7.76 10.53
C SER A 342 -17.04 8.14 9.13
N GLY A 343 -16.13 8.57 8.24
CA GLY A 343 -16.44 8.84 6.84
C GLY A 343 -16.58 7.57 6.00
N LEU A 344 -15.82 6.52 6.35
CA LEU A 344 -15.70 5.30 5.56
C LEU A 344 -16.93 4.39 5.66
N TYR A 345 -17.44 4.16 6.86
CA TYR A 345 -18.57 3.26 7.09
C TYR A 345 -19.42 3.68 8.28
N ASP A 346 -20.66 3.21 8.32
CA ASP A 346 -21.49 3.21 9.53
C ASP A 346 -21.46 1.81 10.15
N HIS A 347 -21.26 0.77 9.32
CA HIS A 347 -21.08 -0.62 9.74
C HIS A 347 -19.96 -1.27 8.93
N LEU A 348 -19.11 -2.02 9.62
CA LEU A 348 -18.09 -2.89 9.02
C LEU A 348 -18.48 -4.33 9.33
N TYR A 349 -18.59 -5.15 8.28
CA TYR A 349 -18.87 -6.58 8.39
C TYR A 349 -17.61 -7.36 8.03
N GLU A 350 -17.22 -8.27 8.92
CA GLU A 350 -15.98 -9.03 8.87
C GLU A 350 -16.17 -10.37 9.57
N TYR A 351 -15.35 -11.35 9.19
CA TYR A 351 -15.25 -12.66 9.84
C TYR A 351 -13.79 -12.98 10.24
N ASP A 352 -12.94 -11.95 10.21
CA ASP A 352 -11.48 -12.03 10.36
C ASP A 352 -10.95 -10.96 11.35
N PRO A 353 -11.35 -10.98 12.65
CA PRO A 353 -10.90 -10.01 13.66
C PRO A 353 -9.39 -10.03 13.98
N LEU A 354 -8.71 -11.16 13.75
CA LEU A 354 -7.26 -11.35 13.81
C LEU A 354 -6.59 -11.10 12.44
N GLY A 355 -7.36 -10.78 11.40
CA GLY A 355 -6.83 -10.43 10.08
C GLY A 355 -6.16 -11.62 9.38
N VAL A 356 -5.08 -11.37 8.64
CA VAL A 356 -4.36 -12.44 7.94
C VAL A 356 -3.48 -13.18 8.92
N THR A 357 -3.84 -14.42 9.21
CA THR A 357 -3.02 -15.30 10.06
C THR A 357 -2.29 -16.34 9.22
N ASP A 358 -2.75 -16.62 8.00
CA ASP A 358 -2.10 -17.55 7.07
C ASP A 358 -2.45 -17.18 5.61
N THR A 359 -1.74 -17.79 4.68
CA THR A 359 -1.91 -17.60 3.24
C THR A 359 -1.91 -18.92 2.51
N TYR A 360 -2.86 -19.08 1.60
CA TYR A 360 -2.98 -20.30 0.80
C TYR A 360 -2.97 -20.02 -0.68
N ARG A 361 -2.65 -21.04 -1.46
CA ARG A 361 -2.49 -20.95 -2.90
C ARG A 361 -3.38 -21.93 -3.64
N VAL A 362 -3.88 -21.52 -4.80
CA VAL A 362 -4.57 -22.37 -5.76
C VAL A 362 -3.84 -22.37 -7.09
N ASN A 363 -3.67 -23.54 -7.71
CA ASN A 363 -2.97 -23.68 -8.99
C ASN A 363 -3.88 -23.33 -10.20
N SER A 364 -4.52 -22.17 -10.15
CA SER A 364 -5.40 -21.65 -11.20
C SER A 364 -4.97 -20.24 -11.62
N LYS A 365 -5.47 -19.80 -12.79
CA LYS A 365 -5.32 -18.42 -13.28
C LYS A 365 -6.45 -17.51 -12.80
N LYS A 366 -7.49 -18.09 -12.20
CA LYS A 366 -8.61 -17.37 -11.62
C LYS A 366 -8.97 -17.97 -10.27
N LEU A 367 -9.43 -17.11 -9.38
CA LEU A 367 -9.98 -17.50 -8.09
C LEU A 367 -11.09 -16.52 -7.74
N VAL A 368 -12.25 -17.03 -7.37
CA VAL A 368 -13.27 -16.26 -6.68
C VAL A 368 -13.32 -16.72 -5.23
N TYR A 369 -13.22 -15.80 -4.28
CA TYR A 369 -13.62 -16.04 -2.90
C TYR A 369 -14.70 -15.04 -2.49
N MET A 370 -15.61 -15.48 -1.63
CA MET A 370 -16.86 -14.79 -1.32
C MET A 370 -17.24 -14.98 0.14
N ASN A 371 -17.59 -13.89 0.82
CA ASN A 371 -18.20 -13.94 2.15
C ASN A 371 -19.70 -13.66 2.08
N LYS A 372 -20.48 -14.41 2.85
CA LYS A 372 -21.93 -14.24 3.04
C LYS A 372 -22.22 -13.54 4.36
N PHE A 373 -22.32 -12.22 4.32
CA PHE A 373 -22.52 -11.41 5.52
C PHE A 373 -23.97 -11.37 5.98
N SER A 374 -24.15 -11.29 7.31
CA SER A 374 -25.45 -11.06 7.95
C SER A 374 -25.54 -9.63 8.48
N ARG A 375 -26.62 -8.92 8.13
CA ARG A 375 -26.83 -7.52 8.51
C ARG A 375 -27.11 -7.42 10.01
N SER A 376 -26.43 -6.51 10.70
CA SER A 376 -26.53 -6.34 12.16
C SER A 376 -27.67 -5.39 12.58
N THR A 377 -28.35 -4.77 11.61
CA THR A 377 -29.40 -3.76 11.86
C THR A 377 -30.56 -3.88 10.87
N THR A 378 -31.71 -3.32 11.24
CA THR A 378 -32.91 -3.22 10.38
C THR A 378 -32.86 -2.01 9.45
N LYS A 379 -31.98 -1.04 9.70
CA LYS A 379 -31.82 0.13 8.84
C LYS A 379 -31.43 -0.30 7.42
N LYS A 380 -31.93 0.43 6.42
CA LYS A 380 -31.55 0.21 5.03
C LYS A 380 -30.09 0.59 4.84
N GLN A 381 -29.31 -0.27 4.22
CA GLN A 381 -27.87 -0.06 4.04
C GLN A 381 -27.46 -0.20 2.58
N LYS A 382 -26.33 0.43 2.25
CA LYS A 382 -25.62 0.19 0.99
C LYS A 382 -24.20 -0.26 1.27
N VAL A 383 -23.75 -1.29 0.56
CA VAL A 383 -22.32 -1.60 0.46
C VAL A 383 -21.68 -0.52 -0.40
N THR A 384 -20.67 0.15 0.12
CA THR A 384 -19.95 1.25 -0.54
C THR A 384 -18.53 0.89 -0.90
N SER A 385 -17.92 0.00 -0.12
CA SER A 385 -16.54 -0.47 -0.31
C SER A 385 -16.39 -1.90 0.20
N VAL A 386 -15.31 -2.54 -0.19
CA VAL A 386 -14.85 -3.84 0.33
C VAL A 386 -13.36 -3.73 0.64
N SER A 387 -12.79 -4.63 1.44
CA SER A 387 -11.34 -4.73 1.57
C SER A 387 -10.87 -6.17 1.63
N SER A 388 -9.64 -6.39 1.18
CA SER A 388 -8.93 -7.65 1.29
C SER A 388 -7.43 -7.39 1.20
N TYR A 389 -6.64 -8.45 1.36
CA TYR A 389 -5.20 -8.46 1.12
C TYR A 389 -4.92 -9.10 -0.25
N PHE A 390 -4.01 -8.49 -1.01
CA PHE A 390 -3.59 -8.98 -2.32
C PHE A 390 -2.11 -9.32 -2.29
N LEU A 391 -1.81 -10.61 -2.41
CA LEU A 391 -0.48 -11.18 -2.10
C LEU A 391 0.39 -11.41 -3.34
N GLN A 392 0.00 -10.84 -4.48
CA GLN A 392 0.71 -10.96 -5.76
C GLN A 392 0.42 -9.75 -6.64
N SER A 393 1.39 -9.37 -7.46
CA SER A 393 1.26 -8.28 -8.44
C SER A 393 0.79 -8.84 -9.80
N GLY A 394 0.52 -7.94 -10.74
CA GLY A 394 0.12 -8.28 -12.10
C GLY A 394 -1.30 -8.85 -12.23
N VAL A 395 -2.15 -8.65 -11.22
CA VAL A 395 -3.51 -9.22 -11.21
C VAL A 395 -4.63 -8.19 -11.36
N THR A 396 -5.68 -8.61 -12.05
CA THR A 396 -6.95 -7.89 -12.09
C THR A 396 -7.87 -8.40 -11.00
N VAL A 397 -8.43 -7.49 -10.24
CA VAL A 397 -9.36 -7.75 -9.13
C VAL A 397 -10.72 -7.19 -9.52
N ASN A 398 -11.71 -8.06 -9.65
CA ASN A 398 -13.10 -7.68 -9.88
C ASN A 398 -13.89 -7.89 -8.59
N VAL A 399 -14.63 -6.87 -8.17
CA VAL A 399 -15.50 -6.95 -7.00
C VAL A 399 -16.94 -7.15 -7.45
N TYR A 400 -17.62 -8.13 -6.85
CA TYR A 400 -19.02 -8.41 -7.08
C TYR A 400 -19.81 -8.33 -5.78
N VAL A 401 -21.01 -7.79 -5.85
CA VAL A 401 -21.93 -7.76 -4.70
C VAL A 401 -23.30 -8.22 -5.15
N SER A 402 -23.91 -9.09 -4.34
CA SER A 402 -25.32 -9.46 -4.46
C SER A 402 -26.10 -8.78 -3.34
N PRO A 403 -27.25 -8.13 -3.62
CA PRO A 403 -28.05 -7.45 -2.60
C PRO A 403 -28.80 -8.43 -1.67
N SER A 404 -28.70 -9.74 -1.90
CA SER A 404 -29.30 -10.81 -1.12
C SER A 404 -28.37 -12.03 -1.07
N ARG A 405 -28.79 -13.12 -0.40
CA ARG A 405 -28.07 -14.42 -0.38
C ARG A 405 -28.03 -15.19 -1.71
N ASP A 406 -28.50 -14.58 -2.79
CA ASP A 406 -28.70 -15.22 -4.09
C ASP A 406 -27.48 -14.96 -4.97
N VAL A 407 -26.71 -16.01 -5.27
CA VAL A 407 -25.48 -15.93 -6.07
C VAL A 407 -25.73 -15.45 -7.50
N SER A 408 -26.90 -15.76 -8.09
CA SER A 408 -27.24 -15.34 -9.45
C SER A 408 -27.32 -13.82 -9.60
N LYS A 409 -27.55 -13.10 -8.49
CA LYS A 409 -27.63 -11.63 -8.43
C LYS A 409 -26.30 -10.92 -8.20
N LEU A 410 -25.18 -11.64 -8.13
CA LEU A 410 -23.84 -11.05 -8.07
C LEU A 410 -23.61 -10.14 -9.29
N LYS A 411 -23.37 -8.84 -9.06
CA LYS A 411 -23.06 -7.87 -10.11
C LYS A 411 -21.68 -7.29 -9.90
N LYS A 412 -20.93 -7.15 -10.99
CA LYS A 412 -19.62 -6.48 -10.94
C LYS A 412 -19.82 -5.02 -10.61
N VAL A 413 -19.18 -4.56 -9.55
CA VAL A 413 -19.38 -3.23 -8.97
C VAL A 413 -18.08 -2.47 -8.75
N ALA A 414 -16.93 -3.11 -8.97
CA ALA A 414 -15.65 -2.44 -9.14
C ALA A 414 -14.70 -3.34 -9.93
N THR A 415 -13.71 -2.73 -10.58
CA THR A 415 -12.52 -3.42 -11.08
C THR A 415 -11.29 -2.60 -10.70
N THR A 416 -10.25 -3.25 -10.20
CA THR A 416 -8.94 -2.66 -9.95
C THR A 416 -7.83 -3.59 -10.43
N THR A 417 -6.62 -3.07 -10.57
CA THR A 417 -5.42 -3.86 -10.85
C THR A 417 -4.46 -3.67 -9.69
N ILE A 418 -3.91 -4.79 -9.19
CA ILE A 418 -2.80 -4.81 -8.24
C ILE A 418 -1.53 -4.97 -9.06
N ASP A 419 -0.69 -3.95 -9.05
CA ASP A 419 0.43 -3.86 -10.00
C ASP A 419 1.55 -2.98 -9.44
N ASN A 420 2.73 -3.58 -9.31
CA ASN A 420 3.97 -3.00 -8.82
C ASN A 420 4.81 -2.31 -9.94
N SER A 421 4.32 -2.25 -11.19
CA SER A 421 5.07 -1.71 -12.34
C SER A 421 5.16 -0.17 -12.41
N ASP A 422 4.40 0.56 -11.60
CA ASP A 422 4.51 2.02 -11.48
C ASP A 422 4.36 2.42 -10.02
N SER A 423 5.46 2.85 -9.38
CA SER A 423 5.52 3.34 -7.99
C SER A 423 4.61 4.56 -7.69
N ASN A 424 3.94 5.12 -8.71
CA ASN A 424 2.92 6.16 -8.55
C ASN A 424 1.48 5.64 -8.65
N LYS A 425 1.25 4.32 -8.78
CA LYS A 425 -0.09 3.72 -8.68
C LYS A 425 -0.42 3.45 -7.21
N TYR A 426 -1.65 3.80 -6.82
CA TYR A 426 -2.15 3.66 -5.46
C TYR A 426 -2.62 2.25 -5.11
N ASN A 427 -2.42 1.25 -5.97
CA ASN A 427 -2.89 -0.12 -5.75
C ASN A 427 -1.70 -1.05 -5.94
N ASP A 428 -1.21 -1.60 -4.83
CA ASP A 428 -0.04 -2.47 -4.77
C ASP A 428 -0.41 -3.68 -3.91
N THR A 429 0.50 -4.64 -3.80
CA THR A 429 0.34 -5.81 -2.92
C THR A 429 0.10 -5.38 -1.48
N GLY A 430 -0.62 -6.20 -0.70
CA GLY A 430 -1.02 -5.91 0.68
C GLY A 430 -2.48 -5.51 0.84
N PHE A 431 -2.78 -4.80 1.93
CA PHE A 431 -4.15 -4.44 2.29
C PHE A 431 -4.69 -3.32 1.42
N GLN A 432 -5.89 -3.50 0.87
CA GLN A 432 -6.54 -2.50 0.04
C GLN A 432 -8.03 -2.39 0.37
N VAL A 433 -8.50 -1.17 0.67
CA VAL A 433 -9.92 -0.81 0.55
C VAL A 433 -10.24 -0.47 -0.90
N ILE A 434 -11.18 -1.22 -1.48
CA ILE A 434 -11.69 -1.03 -2.84
C ILE A 434 -13.08 -0.39 -2.76
N ASN A 435 -13.16 0.87 -3.17
CA ASN A 435 -14.42 1.61 -3.27
C ASN A 435 -15.24 1.13 -4.49
N LEU A 436 -16.55 0.94 -4.31
CA LEU A 436 -17.44 0.46 -5.37
C LEU A 436 -17.82 1.55 -6.37
N ASP A 437 -17.70 1.28 -7.67
CA ASP A 437 -18.22 2.10 -8.80
C ASP A 437 -19.72 2.31 -8.73
N THR A 438 -20.43 1.29 -8.26
CA THR A 438 -21.88 1.38 -8.00
C THR A 438 -22.18 0.80 -6.62
N PRO A 439 -22.50 1.64 -5.61
CA PRO A 439 -22.94 1.15 -4.31
C PRO A 439 -24.18 0.27 -4.42
N VAL A 440 -24.22 -0.84 -3.67
CA VAL A 440 -25.31 -1.83 -3.75
C VAL A 440 -26.20 -1.75 -2.53
N THR A 441 -27.49 -1.55 -2.75
CA THR A 441 -28.48 -1.52 -1.66
C THR A 441 -28.80 -2.94 -1.21
N ILE A 442 -28.60 -3.23 0.07
CA ILE A 442 -28.90 -4.53 0.64
C ILE A 442 -30.42 -4.68 0.76
N THR A 443 -30.95 -5.77 0.22
CA THR A 443 -32.40 -6.04 0.13
C THR A 443 -32.87 -7.17 1.06
N ASP A 444 -31.95 -7.90 1.67
CA ASP A 444 -32.21 -9.04 2.54
C ASP A 444 -31.41 -8.91 3.85
N SER A 445 -31.71 -9.76 4.82
CA SER A 445 -30.94 -9.96 6.04
C SER A 445 -29.51 -10.45 5.79
N LYS A 446 -29.29 -11.18 4.69
CA LYS A 446 -27.98 -11.67 4.25
C LYS A 446 -27.65 -11.18 2.85
N TYR A 447 -26.39 -10.91 2.58
CA TYR A 447 -25.91 -10.45 1.27
C TYR A 447 -24.53 -11.06 0.96
N LEU A 448 -24.12 -11.01 -0.29
CA LEU A 448 -22.88 -11.63 -0.75
C LEU A 448 -21.91 -10.58 -1.24
N VAL A 449 -20.63 -10.74 -0.90
CA VAL A 449 -19.53 -9.97 -1.46
C VAL A 449 -18.49 -10.96 -1.95
N ALA A 450 -18.10 -10.85 -3.21
CA ALA A 450 -17.11 -11.72 -3.84
C ALA A 450 -15.99 -10.90 -4.49
N ILE A 451 -14.78 -11.44 -4.42
CA ILE A 451 -13.61 -10.95 -5.14
C ILE A 451 -13.18 -12.03 -6.12
N GLU A 452 -13.09 -11.66 -7.39
CA GLU A 452 -12.48 -12.48 -8.45
C GLU A 452 -11.09 -11.91 -8.77
N ILE A 453 -10.06 -12.72 -8.54
CA ILE A 453 -8.68 -12.45 -8.95
C ILE A 453 -8.46 -13.13 -10.30
N VAL A 454 -7.94 -12.39 -11.26
CA VAL A 454 -7.54 -12.89 -12.59
C VAL A 454 -6.07 -12.59 -12.80
N SER A 455 -5.29 -13.63 -13.08
CA SER A 455 -3.86 -13.58 -13.36
C SER A 455 -3.54 -14.18 -14.73
N ASP A 456 -2.44 -13.72 -15.33
CA ASP A 456 -1.89 -14.32 -16.55
C ASP A 456 -1.14 -15.63 -16.24
N THR A 457 -0.66 -15.79 -15.01
CA THR A 457 0.06 -16.97 -14.49
C THR A 457 -0.82 -17.78 -13.54
N LYS A 458 -0.46 -19.06 -13.36
CA LYS A 458 -1.12 -19.91 -12.36
C LYS A 458 -0.53 -19.66 -10.96
N GLY A 459 -1.30 -20.00 -9.95
CA GLY A 459 -0.82 -20.01 -8.57
C GLY A 459 -1.23 -18.74 -7.83
N ILE A 460 -2.54 -18.52 -7.69
CA ILE A 460 -3.08 -17.36 -6.98
C ILE A 460 -3.03 -17.61 -5.47
N SER A 461 -2.39 -16.69 -4.75
CA SER A 461 -2.42 -16.66 -3.28
C SER A 461 -3.61 -15.86 -2.75
N PHE A 462 -4.23 -16.31 -1.66
CA PHE A 462 -5.33 -15.63 -0.99
C PHE A 462 -5.17 -15.62 0.54
N PRO A 463 -5.63 -14.56 1.21
CA PRO A 463 -5.48 -14.38 2.65
C PRO A 463 -6.60 -15.06 3.44
N VAL A 464 -6.24 -15.66 4.58
CA VAL A 464 -7.20 -16.21 5.54
C VAL A 464 -6.88 -15.80 6.97
N GLU A 465 -7.93 -15.70 7.77
CA GLU A 465 -7.84 -15.95 9.19
C GLU A 465 -8.07 -17.44 9.39
N ASP A 466 -7.05 -18.17 9.80
CA ASP A 466 -7.13 -19.57 10.19
C ASP A 466 -6.57 -19.80 11.61
N ARG A 467 -7.05 -20.88 12.22
CA ARG A 467 -6.67 -21.33 13.56
C ARG A 467 -5.33 -22.03 13.53
N TRP A 468 -4.45 -21.57 14.40
CA TRP A 468 -3.19 -22.20 14.76
C TRP A 468 -3.11 -22.26 16.27
N TYR A 469 -2.85 -23.44 16.83
CA TYR A 469 -2.69 -23.60 18.27
C TYR A 469 -1.41 -22.87 18.73
N ASP A 470 -1.46 -22.25 19.91
CA ASP A 470 -0.40 -21.39 20.46
C ASP A 470 -0.06 -20.15 19.58
N TYR A 471 -1.02 -19.68 18.76
CA TYR A 471 -0.89 -18.47 17.93
C TYR A 471 -2.23 -17.73 17.80
N THR A 472 -3.20 -18.39 17.18
CA THR A 472 -4.53 -17.86 16.82
C THR A 472 -5.60 -18.88 17.20
N SER A 473 -5.49 -19.48 18.40
CA SER A 473 -6.39 -20.54 18.85
C SER A 473 -7.87 -20.15 18.82
N LEU A 474 -8.15 -18.84 18.89
CA LEU A 474 -9.48 -18.24 18.89
C LEU A 474 -10.05 -17.90 17.52
N ALA A 475 -9.26 -18.01 16.44
CA ALA A 475 -9.78 -17.89 15.08
C ALA A 475 -10.87 -18.96 14.88
N ASP A 476 -12.02 -18.59 14.35
CA ASP A 476 -13.17 -19.48 14.21
C ASP A 476 -13.96 -19.16 12.94
N ALA A 477 -14.62 -20.19 12.41
CA ALA A 477 -15.47 -20.06 11.24
C ALA A 477 -16.70 -20.94 11.37
N GLU A 478 -17.82 -20.44 10.85
CA GLU A 478 -19.02 -21.24 10.68
C GLU A 478 -19.15 -21.70 9.23
N SER A 479 -19.59 -22.95 9.04
CA SER A 479 -19.99 -23.43 7.72
C SER A 479 -21.01 -22.46 7.10
N GLY A 480 -20.69 -22.05 5.88
CA GLY A 480 -21.47 -21.17 5.05
C GLY A 480 -21.13 -19.69 5.18
N GLN A 481 -20.08 -19.31 5.90
CA GLN A 481 -19.57 -17.94 5.93
C GLN A 481 -18.76 -17.60 4.67
N GLY A 482 -17.81 -18.46 4.29
CA GLY A 482 -16.88 -18.27 3.19
C GLY A 482 -17.02 -19.33 2.10
N TYR A 483 -17.05 -18.90 0.84
CA TYR A 483 -17.11 -19.79 -0.33
C TYR A 483 -16.06 -19.42 -1.37
N PHE A 484 -15.64 -20.38 -2.18
CA PHE A 484 -14.73 -20.14 -3.29
C PHE A 484 -15.01 -21.01 -4.52
N GLY A 485 -14.43 -20.62 -5.65
CA GLY A 485 -14.53 -21.33 -6.93
C GLY A 485 -13.63 -20.73 -8.01
N ASP A 486 -13.65 -21.32 -9.21
CA ASP A 486 -12.76 -20.95 -10.32
C ASP A 486 -13.12 -19.60 -10.96
N SER A 487 -14.40 -19.34 -11.22
CA SER A 487 -14.83 -18.11 -11.88
C SER A 487 -16.18 -17.61 -11.39
N ILE A 488 -16.46 -16.32 -11.61
CA ILE A 488 -17.73 -15.74 -11.18
C ILE A 488 -18.94 -16.38 -11.89
N THR A 489 -18.74 -16.92 -13.09
CA THR A 489 -19.78 -17.63 -13.84
C THR A 489 -20.17 -18.91 -13.13
N ASP A 490 -19.18 -19.67 -12.65
CA ASP A 490 -19.37 -20.94 -11.96
C ASP A 490 -20.08 -20.70 -10.63
N ILE A 491 -19.63 -19.69 -9.85
CA ILE A 491 -20.31 -19.27 -8.61
C ILE A 491 -21.80 -18.97 -8.86
N LYS A 492 -22.11 -18.25 -9.95
CA LYS A 492 -23.50 -17.89 -10.31
C LYS A 492 -24.35 -19.08 -10.71
N ASN A 493 -23.74 -20.14 -11.22
CA ASN A 493 -24.39 -21.40 -11.57
C ASN A 493 -24.53 -22.35 -10.37
N GLY A 494 -24.01 -21.97 -9.19
CA GLY A 494 -24.03 -22.81 -8.00
C GLY A 494 -22.82 -23.72 -7.85
N GLU A 495 -21.79 -23.54 -8.69
CA GLU A 495 -20.56 -24.33 -8.69
C GLU A 495 -19.51 -23.63 -7.81
N TYR A 496 -19.61 -23.85 -6.49
CA TYR A 496 -18.70 -23.31 -5.49
C TYR A 496 -18.59 -24.23 -4.28
N GLN A 497 -17.53 -24.05 -3.50
CA GLN A 497 -17.24 -24.85 -2.32
C GLN A 497 -17.22 -23.98 -1.08
N ASP A 498 -17.61 -24.55 0.06
CA ASP A 498 -17.46 -23.93 1.37
C ASP A 498 -16.02 -24.06 1.84
N LEU A 499 -15.41 -22.98 2.33
CA LEU A 499 -14.02 -23.03 2.79
C LEU A 499 -13.85 -24.02 3.95
N THR A 500 -14.84 -24.11 4.85
CA THR A 500 -14.73 -24.92 6.07
C THR A 500 -14.76 -26.43 5.80
N ASP A 501 -15.20 -26.85 4.61
CA ASP A 501 -15.28 -28.26 4.21
C ASP A 501 -14.00 -28.76 3.53
N ASN A 502 -12.97 -27.91 3.43
CA ASN A 502 -11.76 -28.16 2.68
C ASN A 502 -10.52 -28.43 3.55
N TYR A 503 -9.47 -28.92 2.89
CA TYR A 503 -8.16 -29.20 3.48
C TYR A 503 -7.05 -28.54 2.67
N VAL A 504 -5.98 -28.15 3.36
CA VAL A 504 -4.75 -27.63 2.77
C VAL A 504 -3.69 -28.71 2.84
N TYR A 505 -3.03 -28.95 1.70
CA TYR A 505 -1.86 -29.80 1.65
C TYR A 505 -0.58 -28.99 1.93
N TYR A 506 0.23 -29.46 2.88
CA TYR A 506 1.57 -28.93 3.17
C TYR A 506 2.63 -29.90 2.67
N SER A 507 3.35 -29.51 1.61
CA SER A 507 4.38 -30.36 1.01
C SER A 507 5.58 -30.61 1.93
N GLU A 508 5.87 -29.69 2.85
CA GLU A 508 7.00 -29.81 3.79
C GLU A 508 6.80 -30.96 4.78
N TYR A 509 5.57 -31.19 5.22
CA TYR A 509 5.21 -32.24 6.18
C TYR A 509 4.54 -33.45 5.53
N ASP A 510 4.25 -33.36 4.22
CA ASP A 510 3.41 -34.32 3.48
C ASP A 510 2.09 -34.62 4.21
N ASP A 511 1.42 -33.56 4.71
CA ASP A 511 0.22 -33.69 5.55
C ASP A 511 -0.89 -32.70 5.15
N TYR A 512 -2.11 -32.99 5.58
CA TYR A 512 -3.31 -32.19 5.34
C TYR A 512 -3.82 -31.52 6.62
N LYS A 513 -4.02 -30.21 6.56
CA LYS A 513 -4.67 -29.43 7.62
C LYS A 513 -6.11 -29.12 7.23
N SER A 514 -7.06 -29.31 8.14
CA SER A 514 -8.46 -28.90 7.93
C SER A 514 -8.62 -27.38 8.01
N LEU A 515 -9.44 -26.81 7.12
CA LEU A 515 -9.83 -25.39 7.10
C LEU A 515 -11.14 -25.10 7.83
N LYS A 516 -11.59 -26.01 8.71
CA LYS A 516 -12.86 -25.90 9.43
C LYS A 516 -13.05 -24.56 10.15
N ASN A 517 -11.97 -23.93 10.60
CA ASN A 517 -11.99 -22.68 11.36
C ASN A 517 -11.45 -21.49 10.56
N ALA A 518 -11.36 -21.62 9.22
CA ALA A 518 -10.78 -20.60 8.37
C ALA A 518 -11.84 -19.69 7.75
N ASN A 519 -11.58 -18.39 7.73
CA ASN A 519 -12.37 -17.37 7.06
C ASN A 519 -11.51 -16.57 6.08
N PHE A 520 -12.07 -16.21 4.92
CA PHE A 520 -11.39 -15.28 4.01
C PHE A 520 -11.27 -13.91 4.67
N CYS A 521 -10.09 -13.28 4.55
CA CYS A 521 -9.90 -11.89 4.99
C CYS A 521 -10.55 -10.91 4.00
N LEU A 522 -11.88 -10.92 3.95
CA LEU A 522 -12.72 -10.10 3.09
C LEU A 522 -13.72 -9.37 3.96
N LYS A 523 -13.68 -8.04 3.92
CA LYS A 523 -14.57 -7.16 4.70
C LYS A 523 -15.50 -6.35 3.81
N ALA A 524 -16.68 -6.00 4.33
CA ALA A 524 -17.66 -5.17 3.64
C ALA A 524 -18.02 -3.92 4.46
N TYR A 525 -17.92 -2.76 3.82
CA TYR A 525 -18.20 -1.46 4.42
C TYR A 525 -19.57 -0.99 3.97
N THR A 526 -20.45 -0.66 4.92
CA THR A 526 -21.80 -0.17 4.59
C THR A 526 -22.11 1.17 5.24
N LYS A 527 -22.95 1.93 4.55
CA LYS A 527 -23.56 3.17 5.03
C LYS A 527 -25.06 2.98 5.22
N ASP A 528 -25.60 3.47 6.33
CA ASP A 528 -27.02 3.60 6.58
C ASP A 528 -27.62 4.57 5.57
N THR A 529 -28.84 4.31 5.13
CA THR A 529 -29.56 5.16 4.17
C THR A 529 -30.87 5.65 4.78
N GLY A 530 -31.13 6.95 4.64
CA GLY A 530 -32.37 7.60 5.05
C GLY A 530 -32.77 8.65 4.03
N THR A 531 -33.78 8.33 3.20
CA THR A 531 -34.28 9.05 2.00
C THR A 531 -33.47 8.88 0.71
N THR A 532 -34.15 9.06 -0.44
CA THR A 532 -33.66 8.88 -1.81
C THR A 532 -32.28 9.52 -2.03
N LEU A 533 -31.33 8.74 -2.57
CA LEU A 533 -29.97 9.23 -2.84
C LEU A 533 -29.99 10.43 -3.80
N LYS A 534 -29.13 11.41 -3.52
CA LYS A 534 -28.99 12.59 -4.35
C LYS A 534 -28.00 12.30 -5.47
N SER A 535 -28.47 12.27 -6.71
CA SER A 535 -27.57 12.07 -7.86
C SER A 535 -26.60 13.25 -8.00
N ILE A 536 -25.31 12.95 -8.04
CA ILE A 536 -24.25 13.93 -8.26
C ILE A 536 -24.17 14.39 -9.73
N SER A 537 -24.92 13.77 -10.65
CA SER A 537 -24.85 14.09 -12.09
C SER A 537 -25.09 15.56 -12.42
N LYS A 538 -25.80 16.29 -11.54
CA LYS A 538 -26.08 17.74 -11.65
C LYS A 538 -25.16 18.63 -10.79
N ALA A 539 -24.15 18.07 -10.12
CA ALA A 539 -23.25 18.86 -9.29
C ALA A 539 -22.41 19.82 -10.14
N SER A 540 -22.23 21.04 -9.62
CA SER A 540 -21.26 22.00 -10.15
C SER A 540 -19.85 21.62 -9.70
N VAL A 541 -18.88 21.68 -10.60
CA VAL A 541 -17.49 21.29 -10.34
C VAL A 541 -16.56 22.39 -10.79
N THR A 542 -15.80 22.95 -9.86
CA THR A 542 -14.75 23.94 -10.13
C THR A 542 -13.39 23.26 -10.03
N HIS A 543 -12.58 23.37 -11.08
CA HIS A 543 -11.28 22.70 -11.18
C HIS A 543 -10.35 23.44 -12.15
N ASP A 544 -9.06 23.10 -12.16
CA ASP A 544 -8.11 23.64 -13.12
C ASP A 544 -8.34 23.07 -14.51
N THR A 545 -8.51 23.95 -15.50
CA THR A 545 -8.75 23.56 -16.88
C THR A 545 -7.49 23.15 -17.62
N GLN A 546 -6.31 23.54 -17.12
CA GLN A 546 -5.01 23.17 -17.69
C GLN A 546 -3.93 23.02 -16.60
N LYS A 547 -3.14 21.96 -16.71
CA LYS A 547 -1.94 21.67 -15.90
C LYS A 547 -0.73 21.46 -16.81
N THR A 548 0.47 21.56 -16.25
CA THR A 548 1.72 21.30 -16.98
C THR A 548 2.21 19.88 -16.69
N TYR A 549 2.72 19.20 -17.71
CA TYR A 549 3.31 17.87 -17.58
C TYR A 549 4.46 17.85 -16.55
N THR A 550 4.32 17.01 -15.53
CA THR A 550 5.28 16.87 -14.42
C THR A 550 6.21 15.67 -14.58
N GLY A 551 5.82 14.68 -15.40
CA GLY A 551 6.44 13.34 -15.43
C GLY A 551 5.65 12.31 -14.63
N LYS A 552 4.72 12.75 -13.77
CA LYS A 552 3.85 11.90 -12.95
C LYS A 552 2.38 12.07 -13.35
N SER A 553 1.52 11.17 -12.88
CA SER A 553 0.06 11.32 -12.97
C SER A 553 -0.39 12.59 -12.25
N ILE A 554 -1.25 13.37 -12.91
CA ILE A 554 -1.77 14.64 -12.39
C ILE A 554 -3.17 14.41 -11.83
N THR A 555 -3.36 14.73 -10.55
CA THR A 555 -4.66 14.77 -9.87
C THR A 555 -5.03 16.21 -9.54
N GLN A 556 -6.28 16.44 -9.18
CA GLN A 556 -6.80 17.75 -8.76
C GLN A 556 -7.68 17.60 -7.52
N THR A 557 -7.84 18.70 -6.79
CA THR A 557 -8.80 18.80 -5.68
C THR A 557 -9.92 19.73 -6.11
N PRO A 558 -10.87 19.27 -6.94
CA PRO A 558 -11.96 20.11 -7.39
C PRO A 558 -12.92 20.43 -6.24
N THR A 559 -13.52 21.61 -6.29
CA THR A 559 -14.68 21.92 -5.45
C THR A 559 -15.94 21.39 -6.12
N VAL A 560 -16.65 20.47 -5.46
CA VAL A 560 -17.90 19.89 -5.94
C VAL A 560 -19.05 20.42 -5.08
N LYS A 561 -20.07 21.00 -5.70
CA LYS A 561 -21.29 21.45 -5.00
C LYS A 561 -22.55 20.93 -5.65
N LEU A 562 -23.50 20.44 -4.85
CA LEU A 562 -24.84 20.05 -5.29
C LEU A 562 -25.88 20.84 -4.49
N ASN A 563 -26.77 21.55 -5.18
CA ASN A 563 -27.84 22.37 -4.57
C ASN A 563 -27.32 23.34 -3.49
N GLY A 564 -26.18 23.98 -3.73
CA GLY A 564 -25.55 24.92 -2.79
C GLY A 564 -24.66 24.28 -1.71
N THR A 565 -24.81 22.98 -1.45
CA THR A 565 -23.97 22.25 -0.49
C THR A 565 -22.63 21.87 -1.11
N THR A 566 -21.53 22.25 -0.47
CA THR A 566 -20.18 21.75 -0.82
C THR A 566 -20.02 20.32 -0.34
N LEU A 567 -19.72 19.42 -1.26
CA LEU A 567 -19.52 18.01 -0.97
C LEU A 567 -18.09 17.76 -0.49
N LYS A 568 -17.90 16.76 0.36
CA LYS A 568 -16.61 16.35 0.90
C LYS A 568 -16.05 15.16 0.13
N LYS A 569 -14.87 15.33 -0.48
CA LYS A 569 -14.12 14.23 -1.12
C LYS A 569 -13.84 13.14 -0.08
N GLY A 570 -14.00 11.87 -0.44
CA GLY A 570 -13.88 10.70 0.44
C GLY A 570 -15.21 10.32 1.10
N ILE A 571 -16.03 11.30 1.50
CA ILE A 571 -17.31 11.09 2.20
C ILE A 571 -18.48 11.09 1.21
N ASP A 572 -18.67 12.21 0.51
CA ASP A 572 -19.82 12.45 -0.37
C ASP A 572 -19.53 12.08 -1.83
N TYR A 573 -18.26 12.05 -2.21
CA TYR A 573 -17.83 11.64 -3.54
C TYR A 573 -16.37 11.20 -3.54
N ARG A 574 -15.99 10.45 -4.56
CA ARG A 574 -14.59 10.19 -4.91
C ARG A 574 -14.30 10.58 -6.35
N ILE A 575 -13.02 10.55 -6.71
CA ILE A 575 -12.58 10.93 -8.05
C ILE A 575 -11.70 9.83 -8.63
N THR A 576 -12.01 9.40 -9.84
CA THR A 576 -11.10 8.57 -10.66
C THR A 576 -10.59 9.38 -11.85
N TYR A 577 -9.43 9.00 -12.38
CA TYR A 577 -8.80 9.69 -13.50
C TYR A 577 -8.43 8.71 -14.60
N SER A 578 -8.47 9.19 -15.85
CA SER A 578 -7.86 8.50 -16.99
C SER A 578 -7.11 9.48 -17.88
N ASN A 579 -6.09 8.99 -18.59
CA ASN A 579 -5.21 9.79 -19.44
C ASN A 579 -4.53 10.98 -18.72
N ASN A 580 -4.29 10.86 -17.42
CA ASN A 580 -3.85 11.97 -16.58
C ASN A 580 -2.32 12.05 -16.35
N LYS A 581 -1.52 11.22 -17.01
CA LYS A 581 -0.04 11.26 -16.94
C LYS A 581 0.57 12.06 -18.09
N ASN A 582 0.17 11.75 -19.32
CA ASN A 582 0.80 12.26 -20.53
C ASN A 582 0.20 13.60 -21.00
N PRO A 583 0.95 14.44 -21.74
CA PRO A 583 0.37 15.60 -22.42
C PRO A 583 -0.80 15.18 -23.33
N GLY A 584 -1.94 15.87 -23.19
CA GLY A 584 -3.20 15.44 -23.78
C GLY A 584 -4.42 15.94 -23.00
N ILE A 585 -5.59 15.38 -23.33
CA ILE A 585 -6.83 15.61 -22.57
C ILE A 585 -6.95 14.50 -21.53
N ALA A 586 -6.94 14.89 -20.27
CA ALA A 586 -7.18 14.02 -19.13
C ALA A 586 -8.65 14.07 -18.74
N THR A 587 -9.16 12.95 -18.24
CA THR A 587 -10.53 12.79 -17.79
C THR A 587 -10.54 12.62 -16.27
N MET A 588 -11.46 13.33 -15.62
CA MET A 588 -11.73 13.29 -14.19
C MET A 588 -13.18 12.88 -13.99
N THR A 589 -13.44 11.73 -13.38
CA THR A 589 -14.79 11.22 -13.10
C THR A 589 -15.07 11.36 -11.61
N ILE A 590 -16.03 12.19 -11.26
CA ILE A 590 -16.51 12.38 -9.89
C ILE A 590 -17.66 11.39 -9.68
N ILE A 591 -17.54 10.52 -8.69
CA ILE A 591 -18.50 9.44 -8.40
C ILE A 591 -19.10 9.71 -7.02
N GLY A 592 -20.42 9.76 -6.92
CA GLY A 592 -21.12 9.96 -5.65
C GLY A 592 -20.82 8.84 -4.66
N ASN A 593 -20.66 9.20 -3.39
CA ASN A 593 -20.45 8.30 -2.27
C ASN A 593 -21.42 8.63 -1.13
N GLY A 594 -21.61 7.71 -0.18
CA GLY A 594 -22.50 7.89 0.96
C GLY A 594 -23.94 8.23 0.55
N ASN A 595 -24.39 9.45 0.86
CA ASN A 595 -25.73 9.95 0.53
C ASN A 595 -25.91 10.37 -0.94
N TYR A 596 -24.85 10.30 -1.74
CA TYR A 596 -24.83 10.69 -3.14
C TYR A 596 -24.58 9.49 -4.05
N CYS A 597 -25.15 9.51 -5.24
CA CYS A 597 -24.98 8.46 -6.25
C CYS A 597 -24.72 9.00 -7.64
N GLY A 598 -24.52 8.09 -8.59
CA GLY A 598 -24.22 8.44 -9.98
C GLY A 598 -22.80 9.00 -10.12
N SER A 599 -22.50 9.50 -11.30
CA SER A 599 -21.22 10.11 -11.59
C SER A 599 -21.37 11.27 -12.56
N LEU A 600 -20.35 12.11 -12.62
CA LEU A 600 -20.21 13.16 -13.63
C LEU A 600 -18.75 13.24 -14.06
N THR A 601 -18.54 13.52 -15.34
CA THR A 601 -17.19 13.60 -15.92
C THR A 601 -16.81 15.03 -16.25
N ARG A 602 -15.56 15.39 -15.98
CA ARG A 602 -14.92 16.64 -16.41
C ARG A 602 -13.60 16.32 -17.10
N THR A 603 -13.14 17.21 -17.95
CA THR A 603 -11.85 17.06 -18.64
C THR A 603 -10.96 18.26 -18.34
N PHE A 604 -9.65 18.01 -18.29
CA PHE A 604 -8.65 19.06 -18.19
C PHE A 604 -7.48 18.76 -19.12
N LYS A 605 -6.75 19.81 -19.50
CA LYS A 605 -5.64 19.71 -20.43
C LYS A 605 -4.33 19.51 -19.67
N ILE A 606 -3.51 18.57 -20.13
CA ILE A 606 -2.11 18.44 -19.71
C ILE A 606 -1.24 18.98 -20.83
N ALA A 607 -0.67 20.16 -20.61
CA ALA A 607 0.23 20.79 -21.56
C ALA A 607 1.65 20.20 -21.46
N PRO A 608 2.37 20.06 -22.59
CA PRO A 608 3.79 19.72 -22.53
C PRO A 608 4.57 20.79 -21.77
N LYS A 609 5.75 20.44 -21.24
CA LYS A 609 6.68 21.43 -20.66
C LYS A 609 7.05 22.49 -21.70
N ALA A 610 7.33 23.71 -21.24
CA ALA A 610 7.84 24.76 -22.12
C ALA A 610 9.19 24.32 -22.73
N PRO A 611 9.43 24.60 -24.02
CA PRO A 611 10.75 24.37 -24.62
C PRO A 611 11.77 25.38 -24.06
N SER A 612 13.03 24.97 -24.03
CA SER A 612 14.19 25.80 -23.74
C SER A 612 14.94 26.11 -25.04
N ILE A 613 15.16 27.40 -25.31
CA ILE A 613 15.90 27.83 -26.50
C ILE A 613 17.39 27.57 -26.27
N SER A 614 17.91 26.59 -27.00
CA SER A 614 19.30 26.14 -26.90
C SER A 614 20.27 27.04 -27.68
N SER A 615 19.83 27.65 -28.79
CA SER A 615 20.67 28.59 -29.54
C SER A 615 19.87 29.58 -30.40
N ILE A 616 20.48 30.75 -30.67
CA ILE A 616 19.97 31.78 -31.58
C ILE A 616 21.13 32.42 -32.37
N SER A 617 21.04 32.47 -33.70
CA SER A 617 22.11 32.98 -34.57
C SER A 617 21.59 33.75 -35.79
N SER A 618 22.39 34.70 -36.28
CA SER A 618 22.12 35.49 -37.50
C SER A 618 23.41 35.57 -38.32
N THR A 619 23.59 34.63 -39.24
CA THR A 619 24.83 34.50 -40.05
C THR A 619 24.75 35.22 -41.39
N SER A 620 23.54 35.57 -41.84
CA SER A 620 23.27 36.23 -43.12
C SER A 620 22.26 37.37 -42.96
N LYS A 621 22.33 38.35 -43.88
CA LYS A 621 21.47 39.54 -43.89
C LYS A 621 19.99 39.16 -43.81
N GLY A 622 19.27 39.76 -42.87
CA GLY A 622 17.81 39.59 -42.72
C GLY A 622 17.34 38.21 -42.24
N LYS A 623 18.23 37.32 -41.80
CA LYS A 623 17.91 35.96 -41.35
C LYS A 623 18.19 35.74 -39.86
N LEU A 624 17.32 34.99 -39.18
CA LEU A 624 17.46 34.60 -37.77
C LEU A 624 17.13 33.12 -37.58
N THR A 625 18.12 32.32 -37.19
CA THR A 625 17.97 30.90 -36.89
C THR A 625 17.81 30.69 -35.39
N ILE A 626 16.81 29.92 -34.97
CA ILE A 626 16.51 29.61 -33.56
C ILE A 626 16.38 28.10 -33.41
N LYS A 627 17.03 27.50 -32.40
CA LYS A 627 16.92 26.08 -32.05
C LYS A 627 16.50 25.87 -30.59
N TRP A 628 15.81 24.77 -30.29
CA TRP A 628 15.32 24.44 -28.94
C TRP A 628 15.28 22.92 -28.69
N ASN A 629 15.20 22.50 -27.43
CA ASN A 629 14.96 21.10 -27.09
C ASN A 629 13.49 20.70 -27.35
N LYS A 630 13.23 19.43 -27.66
CA LYS A 630 11.87 18.90 -27.84
C LYS A 630 11.29 18.45 -26.49
N PRO A 631 10.22 19.10 -25.97
CA PRO A 631 9.54 18.60 -24.78
C PRO A 631 8.88 17.24 -25.05
N TYR A 632 8.77 16.42 -24.00
CA TYR A 632 8.14 15.10 -24.06
C TYR A 632 6.75 15.17 -24.72
N LYS A 633 6.51 14.29 -25.71
CA LYS A 633 5.29 14.20 -26.51
C LYS A 633 4.82 15.50 -27.22
N ALA A 634 5.71 16.48 -27.44
CA ALA A 634 5.38 17.64 -28.26
C ALA A 634 5.15 17.26 -29.74
N SER A 635 4.02 17.69 -30.30
CA SER A 635 3.63 17.49 -31.70
C SER A 635 4.06 18.64 -32.62
N GLY A 636 4.41 19.80 -32.05
CA GLY A 636 4.94 20.93 -32.80
C GLY A 636 5.14 22.17 -31.94
N PHE A 637 5.48 23.27 -32.60
CA PHE A 637 5.96 24.49 -31.97
C PHE A 637 5.40 25.73 -32.66
N GLU A 638 5.26 26.79 -31.89
CA GLU A 638 5.01 28.13 -32.40
C GLU A 638 6.11 29.08 -31.95
N VAL A 639 6.64 29.85 -32.90
CA VAL A 639 7.73 30.80 -32.68
C VAL A 639 7.16 32.22 -32.71
N TYR A 640 7.45 32.95 -31.65
CA TYR A 640 6.97 34.31 -31.42
C TYR A 640 8.14 35.28 -31.36
N VAL A 641 7.96 36.45 -31.98
CA VAL A 641 9.00 37.48 -32.09
C VAL A 641 8.47 38.83 -31.63
N LYS A 642 9.28 39.57 -30.90
CA LYS A 642 9.03 40.94 -30.44
C LYS A 642 10.21 41.85 -30.85
N VAL A 643 9.92 43.10 -31.21
CA VAL A 643 10.93 44.15 -31.46
C VAL A 643 11.13 45.04 -30.23
N PRO A 644 12.29 45.70 -30.06
CA PRO A 644 12.49 46.74 -29.06
C PRO A 644 11.38 47.79 -29.11
N GLY A 645 10.91 48.23 -27.93
CA GLY A 645 9.80 49.19 -27.79
C GLY A 645 8.39 48.58 -27.93
N SER A 646 8.23 47.35 -28.42
CA SER A 646 6.92 46.68 -28.45
C SER A 646 6.64 45.95 -27.13
N SER A 647 5.38 46.00 -26.69
CA SER A 647 4.86 45.21 -25.57
C SER A 647 4.42 43.79 -25.98
N LYS A 648 4.12 43.55 -27.27
CA LYS A 648 3.49 42.31 -27.74
C LYS A 648 4.43 41.43 -28.56
N TYR A 649 4.43 40.14 -28.27
CA TYR A 649 5.05 39.10 -29.09
C TYR A 649 4.11 38.69 -30.23
N VAL A 650 4.60 38.64 -31.47
CA VAL A 650 3.83 38.28 -32.65
C VAL A 650 4.24 36.89 -33.14
N LYS A 651 3.27 36.01 -33.41
CA LYS A 651 3.55 34.69 -33.98
C LYS A 651 4.13 34.83 -35.39
N LYS A 652 5.27 34.19 -35.65
CA LYS A 652 5.94 34.21 -36.96
C LYS A 652 5.92 32.88 -37.69
N LYS A 653 5.93 31.76 -36.96
CA LYS A 653 5.94 30.43 -37.59
C LYS A 653 5.29 29.38 -36.70
N THR A 654 4.64 28.42 -37.34
CA THR A 654 4.29 27.12 -36.76
C THR A 654 5.15 26.06 -37.45
N THR A 655 5.77 25.17 -36.70
CA THR A 655 6.66 24.13 -37.25
C THR A 655 6.59 22.86 -36.40
N THR A 656 6.92 21.70 -36.98
CA THR A 656 7.13 20.44 -36.25
C THR A 656 8.60 20.21 -35.90
N SER A 657 9.52 20.92 -36.59
CA SER A 657 10.96 20.86 -36.35
C SER A 657 11.37 21.63 -35.09
N THR A 658 12.48 21.24 -34.47
CA THR A 658 13.10 21.92 -33.31
C THR A 658 14.00 23.10 -33.70
N SER A 659 13.87 23.58 -34.94
CA SER A 659 14.65 24.67 -35.50
C SER A 659 13.81 25.44 -36.53
N VAL A 660 14.01 26.76 -36.59
CA VAL A 660 13.46 27.60 -37.67
C VAL A 660 14.47 28.67 -38.08
N THR A 661 14.49 29.00 -39.36
CA THR A 661 15.12 30.22 -39.88
C THR A 661 14.03 31.19 -40.32
N LEU A 662 13.92 32.32 -39.62
CA LEU A 662 13.06 33.43 -40.02
C LEU A 662 13.80 34.30 -41.03
N THR A 663 13.11 34.74 -42.08
CA THR A 663 13.65 35.59 -43.16
C THR A 663 12.89 36.93 -43.21
N GLY A 664 13.43 37.90 -43.96
CA GLY A 664 12.80 39.21 -44.15
C GLY A 664 12.84 40.13 -42.92
N LEU A 665 13.76 39.89 -41.98
CA LEU A 665 13.95 40.74 -40.81
C LEU A 665 14.82 41.97 -41.17
N LYS A 666 14.60 43.10 -40.50
CA LYS A 666 15.40 44.32 -40.74
C LYS A 666 16.81 44.12 -40.17
N SER A 667 17.83 44.29 -41.00
CA SER A 667 19.24 44.27 -40.57
C SER A 667 19.54 45.32 -39.51
N LYS A 668 20.53 45.03 -38.66
CA LYS A 668 20.95 45.85 -37.52
C LYS A 668 19.86 46.09 -36.46
N LYS A 669 18.69 45.43 -36.55
CA LYS A 669 17.62 45.50 -35.56
C LYS A 669 17.68 44.29 -34.61
N LYS A 670 17.50 44.53 -33.31
CA LYS A 670 17.38 43.47 -32.28
C LYS A 670 15.99 42.87 -32.29
N TYR A 671 15.89 41.56 -32.07
CA TYR A 671 14.63 40.84 -31.93
C TYR A 671 14.68 39.92 -30.71
N TYR A 672 13.55 39.82 -29.99
CA TYR A 672 13.35 38.92 -28.86
C TYR A 672 12.47 37.76 -29.31
N VAL A 673 12.86 36.53 -28.98
CA VAL A 673 12.20 35.31 -29.43
C VAL A 673 11.73 34.51 -28.22
N LYS A 674 10.50 33.99 -28.32
CA LYS A 674 9.96 32.95 -27.43
C LYS A 674 9.40 31.82 -28.28
N VAL A 675 9.43 30.61 -27.73
CA VAL A 675 8.88 29.41 -28.36
C VAL A 675 7.90 28.77 -27.39
N ARG A 676 6.77 28.26 -27.87
CA ARG A 676 5.93 27.33 -27.11
C ARG A 676 5.75 26.03 -27.87
N ALA A 677 5.67 24.93 -27.15
CA ALA A 677 5.32 23.64 -27.71
C ALA A 677 3.79 23.45 -27.67
N TYR A 678 3.29 22.54 -28.50
CA TYR A 678 1.95 22.00 -28.35
C TYR A 678 1.94 20.49 -28.56
N THR A 679 1.00 19.82 -27.91
CA THR A 679 0.62 18.43 -28.19
C THR A 679 -0.76 18.44 -28.86
N LYS A 680 -0.97 17.52 -29.81
CA LYS A 680 -2.30 17.27 -30.39
C LYS A 680 -3.01 16.17 -29.61
N SER A 681 -4.29 16.39 -29.29
CA SER A 681 -5.22 15.38 -28.81
C SER A 681 -6.47 15.46 -29.71
N GLY A 682 -6.60 14.50 -30.62
CA GLY A 682 -7.50 14.63 -31.78
C GLY A 682 -7.18 15.89 -32.59
N SER A 683 -8.20 16.73 -32.84
CA SER A 683 -8.06 18.02 -33.52
C SER A 683 -7.56 19.16 -32.62
N THR A 684 -7.55 18.96 -31.29
CA THR A 684 -7.22 20.03 -30.32
C THR A 684 -5.72 20.16 -30.10
N LYS A 685 -5.20 21.39 -30.18
CA LYS A 685 -3.82 21.73 -29.77
C LYS A 685 -3.79 22.23 -28.34
N ILE A 686 -2.99 21.58 -27.49
CA ILE A 686 -2.76 21.96 -26.10
C ILE A 686 -1.38 22.57 -26.00
N TYR A 687 -1.31 23.85 -25.65
CA TYR A 687 -0.08 24.64 -25.68
C TYR A 687 0.59 24.69 -24.31
N SER A 688 1.91 24.55 -24.30
CA SER A 688 2.76 24.90 -23.17
C SER A 688 2.69 26.41 -22.88
N SER A 689 3.18 26.80 -21.71
CA SER A 689 3.66 28.17 -21.51
C SER A 689 4.75 28.52 -22.54
N LEU A 690 4.96 29.81 -22.77
CA LEU A 690 6.08 30.28 -23.58
C LEU A 690 7.40 30.04 -22.84
N SER A 691 8.45 29.75 -23.60
CA SER A 691 9.83 29.70 -23.10
C SER A 691 10.25 31.03 -22.47
N GLY A 692 11.33 30.97 -21.69
CA GLY A 692 12.17 32.16 -21.47
C GLY A 692 12.57 32.79 -22.81
N TYR A 693 12.72 34.12 -22.86
CA TYR A 693 13.09 34.78 -24.10
C TYR A 693 14.60 34.67 -24.38
N ARG A 694 14.97 34.61 -25.66
CA ARG A 694 16.32 34.91 -26.13
C ARG A 694 16.28 36.10 -27.08
N SER A 695 17.42 36.71 -27.38
CA SER A 695 17.45 37.83 -28.32
C SER A 695 18.71 37.84 -29.19
N LYS A 696 18.61 38.42 -30.38
CA LYS A 696 19.74 38.61 -31.30
C LYS A 696 19.52 39.83 -32.19
N THR A 697 20.61 40.53 -32.51
CA THR A 697 20.63 41.57 -33.55
C THR A 697 20.88 40.93 -34.91
N ILE A 698 20.10 41.31 -35.91
CA ILE A 698 20.19 40.76 -37.27
C ILE A 698 21.41 41.33 -38.00
N LYS A 699 22.16 40.47 -38.69
CA LYS A 699 23.30 40.86 -39.52
C LYS A 699 22.92 41.79 -40.67
#